data_AF-A0A1M5IJR2-F1
#
_entry.id   AF-A0A1M5IJR2-F1
#
_cell.length_a   1.000
_cell.length_b   1.000
_cell.length_c   1.000
_cell.angle_alpha   90.00
_cell.angle_beta   90.00
_cell.angle_gamma   90.00
#
_symmetry.space_group_name_H-M   'P 1'
#
loop_
_entity.id
_entity.type
_entity.pdbx_description
1 polymer ?
#
loop_
_entity_poly.entity_id
_entity_poly.type
_entity_poly.pdbx_seq_one_letter_code
_entity_poly.pdbx_strand_id
1 'polypeptide(L)'
;MSQVKVNINESTFLEKFKIKKNKILKLILFIVIKYSTNYLRKINGINNYENPDNLEDFSPVVLNEEEDSHSTTIKFAIDNPNIQNLALTGPYGSGKSSILKTFEHKHLEYKYLNISLATFDEKTLVTDKIEYNILKQLFYSVEHKKIPESRFKRIENHTGIWSKTIFFSLWLFSISYFIEFEFLENLKRNLHLYFHIKGFDFFYGFYLVIGTGIILNKVMNFIINFKLTKFKIKETDFENDQDKKTINFENEIDEILYFFEKNPIEIVFIQDIDRFKNKSEIFIKLREINNLINNYEPIKNQRKVTFIYAVSDDVFKESERAKFFDFIIPVIPIINYTSSSSKFLEKLDLDIKNKKLSKEFIDDVCLFLNDYRTIKSIYNEYTIYKKIIGKQLDNYNNLLAMMVYKNIEPTDFNELNSNQGYVYKIIENSSELIEERIQSLNTKINLELNPKLENIKNEKIKNIKELRMLYILKFCEIINSQNNYSVFGFNLKQTKCSIENLLTDEYFELFKNQPNINYYYSTYNSTASGVSFSQIEKALDNSIYSERLETLKSGEKENLNQIKTELIDIENKKQELNSKKLFELLDENNSAPYFEKYYSEKKIINNYKLINYLLIKGYINEDYNHYISYFHPGSITKEDNDFLISLLPSEKALSHNHKLKEVKTLIKKIKPENYYQEAILNFYLIDYLIENKINAKLNSIIALLSKGNEKSVKFIDAYFEYANENNRAELFKIIFINWSEILNLIFNKSNLPDEKIKQYLKYIFKYLDIKTIDKIDNQKILSNYISKLENLNYLNPKETNLETFKKFLENSTIEFENIKYNKENKNIFEFIYDKNKYVINEKMIELFITNFNQNGTNVENLKTSNYTTIKNSGKPKLIKYIEDNLEIYLENVFLKLENNSNESQESICSILNNEKINIRFDIIEKGKFSIVDLSKINEIEIQSALIIYEKIIPTWKNLMAYYKKSKEFDETIIDYLNLEHNYNILSKPPFIDDSDAGVKTSFPKDLINSNISDESFSKLTYSLPFAYKDGNEFISISNSKMKSLIESKRILLSTDNYTMIDESYNDLLILLVEQNVNDFIKSIEEYTLNSSIILEILNSKIFNTSQKLSIIESTTDTILIDNKKLLIKLSEFLLNNRINKISFVLLTELISNSSTLKHKVELTNNYFTFIENINLIAIIEKIEEFSKLLLGKHPKVDNTVYNQQLINNLEGKLISKKKASKDNKQIELFPFINSRI
;
A
#
# COMPACT_ATOMS: atom_id res chain seq x y z
N MET A 1 119.14 -52.94 1.02
CA MET A 1 119.57 -52.02 -0.06
C MET A 1 118.83 -52.46 -1.32
N SER A 2 117.92 -51.75 -1.97
CA SER A 2 117.38 -50.39 -1.91
C SER A 2 115.95 -50.43 -2.52
N GLN A 3 114.95 -49.95 -1.78
CA GLN A 3 113.52 -49.83 -2.15
C GLN A 3 113.36 -48.87 -3.35
N VAL A 4 112.63 -49.14 -4.45
CA VAL A 4 111.18 -49.34 -4.69
C VAL A 4 110.29 -48.08 -4.54
N LYS A 5 109.64 -47.73 -5.67
CA LYS A 5 108.46 -46.86 -5.93
C LYS A 5 108.63 -45.33 -5.91
N VAL A 6 108.46 -44.69 -7.08
CA VAL A 6 107.25 -43.89 -7.44
C VAL A 6 107.04 -43.96 -8.96
N ASN A 7 105.94 -44.60 -9.37
CA ASN A 7 105.29 -44.45 -10.68
C ASN A 7 104.16 -43.42 -10.50
N ILE A 8 103.69 -42.79 -11.59
CA ILE A 8 102.60 -41.78 -11.71
C ILE A 8 103.13 -40.33 -11.89
N ASN A 9 103.32 -39.88 -13.14
CA ASN A 9 103.05 -38.48 -13.54
C ASN A 9 103.08 -38.15 -15.05
N GLU A 10 103.40 -39.08 -15.96
CA GLU A 10 103.41 -38.76 -17.40
C GLU A 10 102.04 -38.91 -18.10
N SER A 11 101.14 -39.75 -17.60
CA SER A 11 99.80 -39.93 -18.18
C SER A 11 98.90 -38.69 -17.99
N THR A 12 99.06 -37.97 -16.88
CA THR A 12 98.23 -36.80 -16.51
C THR A 12 98.58 -35.53 -17.29
N PHE A 13 99.81 -35.40 -17.80
CA PHE A 13 100.22 -34.24 -18.60
C PHE A 13 99.70 -34.35 -20.05
N LEU A 14 99.79 -35.53 -20.66
CA LEU A 14 99.26 -35.82 -22.00
C LEU A 14 97.72 -35.72 -22.06
N GLU A 15 97.02 -36.15 -21.00
CA GLU A 15 95.57 -35.93 -20.89
C GLU A 15 95.22 -34.45 -20.73
N LYS A 16 95.92 -33.70 -19.87
CA LYS A 16 95.69 -32.25 -19.72
C LYS A 16 95.96 -31.48 -21.01
N PHE A 17 96.94 -31.89 -21.81
CA PHE A 17 97.23 -31.29 -23.12
C PHE A 17 96.16 -31.63 -24.17
N LYS A 18 95.67 -32.87 -24.21
CA LYS A 18 94.53 -33.29 -25.06
C LYS A 18 93.24 -32.55 -24.69
N ILE A 19 92.96 -32.37 -23.39
CA ILE A 19 91.78 -31.63 -22.91
C ILE A 19 91.86 -30.14 -23.28
N LYS A 20 93.04 -29.51 -23.17
CA LYS A 20 93.24 -28.12 -23.62
C LYS A 20 93.10 -27.99 -25.14
N LYS A 21 93.67 -28.91 -25.93
CA LYS A 21 93.52 -28.95 -27.39
C LYS A 21 92.05 -29.11 -27.80
N ASN A 22 91.30 -30.01 -27.15
CA ASN A 22 89.87 -30.21 -27.40
C ASN A 22 89.02 -28.99 -27.00
N LYS A 23 89.37 -28.27 -25.91
CA LYS A 23 88.70 -27.02 -25.56
C LYS A 23 88.92 -25.93 -26.61
N ILE A 24 90.15 -25.78 -27.10
CA ILE A 24 90.47 -24.81 -28.16
C ILE A 24 89.77 -25.20 -29.46
N LEU A 25 89.78 -26.48 -29.84
CA LEU A 25 89.07 -26.95 -31.03
C LEU A 25 87.55 -26.73 -30.92
N LYS A 26 86.95 -27.00 -29.75
CA LYS A 26 85.53 -26.71 -29.51
C LYS A 26 85.22 -25.23 -29.58
N LEU A 27 86.10 -24.36 -29.09
CA LEU A 27 85.94 -22.91 -29.18
C LEU A 27 86.00 -22.43 -30.63
N ILE A 28 86.98 -22.93 -31.40
CA ILE A 28 87.11 -22.62 -32.84
C ILE A 28 85.88 -23.14 -33.59
N LEU A 29 85.44 -24.38 -33.34
CA LEU A 29 84.26 -24.97 -33.97
C LEU A 29 82.99 -24.18 -33.61
N PHE A 30 82.84 -23.74 -32.37
CA PHE A 30 81.72 -22.90 -31.93
C PHE A 30 81.73 -21.54 -32.63
N ILE A 31 82.90 -20.91 -32.78
CA ILE A 31 83.03 -19.65 -33.53
C ILE A 31 82.69 -19.87 -35.01
N VAL A 32 83.19 -20.94 -35.63
CA VAL A 32 82.90 -21.27 -37.04
C VAL A 32 81.42 -21.55 -37.23
N ILE A 33 80.78 -22.35 -36.37
CA ILE A 33 79.33 -22.63 -36.41
C ILE A 33 78.52 -21.35 -36.20
N LYS A 34 78.87 -20.50 -35.24
CA LYS A 34 78.20 -19.23 -34.99
C LYS A 34 78.32 -18.27 -36.18
N TYR A 35 79.48 -18.19 -36.81
CA TYR A 35 79.68 -17.35 -37.99
C TYR A 35 78.97 -17.92 -39.22
N SER A 36 79.03 -19.24 -39.43
CA SER A 36 78.35 -19.89 -40.55
C SER A 36 76.83 -19.89 -40.39
N THR A 37 76.28 -20.04 -39.17
CA THR A 37 74.83 -19.87 -38.93
C THR A 37 74.37 -18.43 -39.12
N ASN A 38 75.15 -17.44 -38.67
CA ASN A 38 74.83 -16.02 -38.97
C ASN A 38 74.96 -15.71 -40.46
N TYR A 39 75.91 -16.31 -41.16
CA TYR A 39 76.09 -16.17 -42.59
C TYR A 39 74.93 -16.84 -43.36
N LEU A 40 74.51 -18.05 -42.95
CA LEU A 40 73.33 -18.74 -43.50
C LEU A 40 72.03 -17.99 -43.22
N ARG A 41 71.84 -17.40 -42.03
CA ARG A 41 70.69 -16.51 -41.75
C ARG A 41 70.69 -15.26 -42.63
N LYS A 42 71.87 -14.70 -42.92
CA LYS A 42 72.02 -13.58 -43.86
C LYS A 42 71.72 -13.96 -45.32
N ILE A 43 72.07 -15.19 -45.72
CA ILE A 43 71.83 -15.69 -47.09
C ILE A 43 70.37 -16.08 -47.29
N ASN A 44 69.75 -16.71 -46.30
CA ASN A 44 68.42 -17.29 -46.48
C ASN A 44 67.26 -16.29 -46.37
N GLY A 45 67.49 -15.01 -46.08
CA GLY A 45 66.49 -13.93 -46.23
C GLY A 45 65.16 -14.07 -45.47
N ILE A 46 64.95 -15.14 -44.70
CA ILE A 46 63.68 -15.45 -44.02
C ILE A 46 63.76 -14.90 -42.60
N ASN A 47 63.25 -13.68 -42.42
CA ASN A 47 62.86 -13.17 -41.10
C ASN A 47 61.42 -13.63 -40.81
N ASN A 48 61.24 -14.90 -40.39
CA ASN A 48 59.97 -15.32 -39.80
C ASN A 48 59.90 -14.76 -38.38
N TYR A 49 59.30 -13.58 -38.23
CA TYR A 49 58.88 -13.06 -36.94
C TYR A 49 57.61 -13.81 -36.51
N GLU A 50 57.65 -14.52 -35.39
CA GLU A 50 56.44 -15.10 -34.80
C GLU A 50 55.52 -13.95 -34.33
N ASN A 51 54.28 -13.95 -34.80
CA ASN A 51 53.23 -13.01 -34.41
C ASN A 51 52.17 -13.75 -33.57
N PRO A 52 52.43 -14.03 -32.28
CA PRO A 52 51.60 -14.93 -31.48
C PRO A 52 50.18 -14.41 -31.22
N ASP A 53 49.96 -13.10 -31.35
CA ASP A 53 48.68 -12.44 -31.09
C ASP A 53 47.98 -11.97 -32.39
N ASN A 54 48.45 -12.40 -33.58
CA ASN A 54 47.91 -12.01 -34.89
C ASN A 54 47.74 -10.49 -35.08
N LEU A 55 48.61 -9.68 -34.50
CA LEU A 55 48.56 -8.21 -34.60
C LEU A 55 48.89 -7.76 -36.03
N GLU A 56 48.27 -6.69 -36.50
CA GLU A 56 48.52 -6.19 -37.85
C GLU A 56 49.47 -5.00 -37.86
N ASP A 57 50.48 -5.05 -38.73
CA ASP A 57 51.36 -3.91 -38.94
C ASP A 57 50.78 -2.90 -39.97
N PHE A 58 51.25 -1.65 -39.86
CA PHE A 58 50.84 -0.54 -40.72
C PHE A 58 51.70 -0.39 -41.98
N SER A 59 52.68 -1.28 -42.18
CA SER A 59 53.59 -1.19 -43.31
C SER A 59 52.87 -1.50 -44.62
N PRO A 60 53.32 -0.94 -45.75
CA PRO A 60 52.81 -1.34 -47.05
C PRO A 60 53.04 -2.84 -47.27
N VAL A 61 52.03 -3.54 -47.80
CA VAL A 61 52.08 -4.97 -48.09
C VAL A 61 52.20 -5.17 -49.61
N VAL A 62 52.80 -6.29 -50.01
CA VAL A 62 52.79 -6.71 -51.41
C VAL A 62 51.39 -7.27 -51.69
N LEU A 63 50.69 -6.69 -52.67
CA LEU A 63 49.34 -7.07 -53.05
C LEU A 63 49.35 -8.38 -53.86
N ASN A 64 48.28 -9.17 -53.72
CA ASN A 64 48.10 -10.40 -54.47
C ASN A 64 47.82 -10.09 -55.96
N GLU A 65 48.00 -11.07 -56.86
CA GLU A 65 47.83 -10.86 -58.31
C GLU A 65 46.43 -10.37 -58.71
N GLU A 66 45.39 -10.75 -57.96
CA GLU A 66 44.00 -10.30 -58.20
C GLU A 66 43.76 -8.82 -57.80
N GLU A 67 44.61 -8.24 -56.94
CA GLU A 67 44.49 -6.88 -56.41
C GLU A 67 45.41 -5.87 -57.13
N ASP A 68 46.32 -6.33 -57.99
CA ASP A 68 47.34 -5.50 -58.64
C ASP A 68 46.99 -5.13 -60.10
N SER A 69 45.96 -4.29 -60.26
CA SER A 69 45.59 -3.73 -61.57
C SER A 69 46.49 -2.57 -62.03
N HIS A 70 47.27 -1.98 -61.10
CA HIS A 70 48.04 -0.76 -61.36
C HIS A 70 49.46 -1.03 -61.88
N SER A 71 50.09 -2.19 -61.57
CA SER A 71 51.47 -2.47 -61.98
C SER A 71 51.66 -2.45 -63.50
N THR A 72 50.70 -2.97 -64.27
CA THR A 72 50.74 -2.93 -65.75
C THR A 72 50.70 -1.51 -66.31
N THR A 73 49.90 -0.63 -65.68
CA THR A 73 49.76 0.77 -66.08
C THR A 73 51.01 1.58 -65.72
N ILE A 74 51.59 1.33 -64.55
CA ILE A 74 52.87 1.93 -64.13
C ILE A 74 53.99 1.51 -65.09
N LYS A 75 54.06 0.24 -65.47
CA LYS A 75 55.05 -0.25 -66.45
C LYS A 75 54.91 0.45 -67.81
N PHE A 76 53.69 0.56 -68.35
CA PHE A 76 53.43 1.34 -69.56
C PHE A 76 53.95 2.78 -69.46
N ALA A 77 53.71 3.45 -68.33
CA ALA A 77 54.17 4.82 -68.11
C ALA A 77 55.70 4.92 -68.05
N ILE A 78 56.37 3.96 -67.40
CA ILE A 78 57.83 3.93 -67.30
C ILE A 78 58.49 3.61 -68.64
N ASP A 79 57.92 2.72 -69.45
CA ASP A 79 58.52 2.34 -70.75
C ASP A 79 58.31 3.42 -71.83
N ASN A 80 57.37 4.36 -71.64
CA ASN A 80 57.14 5.47 -72.57
C ASN A 80 58.22 6.57 -72.42
N PRO A 81 59.01 6.91 -73.46
CA PRO A 81 60.12 7.85 -73.35
C PRO A 81 59.70 9.29 -73.02
N ASN A 82 58.45 9.66 -73.29
CA ASN A 82 57.93 11.01 -73.05
C ASN A 82 57.43 11.24 -71.61
N ILE A 83 57.28 10.17 -70.82
CA ILE A 83 56.77 10.27 -69.45
C ILE A 83 57.95 10.27 -68.48
N GLN A 84 58.27 11.45 -67.95
CA GLN A 84 59.34 11.63 -66.96
C GLN A 84 58.76 11.84 -65.56
N ASN A 85 57.59 12.46 -65.43
CA ASN A 85 56.93 12.74 -64.16
C ASN A 85 55.55 12.08 -64.11
N LEU A 86 55.40 11.04 -63.28
CA LEU A 86 54.18 10.26 -63.12
C LEU A 86 53.54 10.52 -61.76
N ALA A 87 52.24 10.83 -61.68
CA ALA A 87 51.54 10.86 -60.40
C ALA A 87 50.67 9.63 -60.19
N LEU A 88 50.70 9.09 -58.98
CA LEU A 88 49.76 8.11 -58.46
C LEU A 88 48.86 8.85 -57.45
N THR A 89 47.62 9.16 -57.85
CA THR A 89 46.70 9.99 -57.06
C THR A 89 45.60 9.14 -56.44
N GLY A 90 45.12 9.52 -55.26
CA GLY A 90 44.00 8.84 -54.59
C GLY A 90 43.81 9.41 -53.20
N PRO A 91 42.71 9.16 -52.48
CA PRO A 91 42.55 9.68 -51.13
C PRO A 91 43.62 9.12 -50.18
N TYR A 92 43.81 9.78 -49.03
CA TYR A 92 44.73 9.27 -48.02
C TYR A 92 44.31 7.87 -47.57
N GLY A 93 45.27 6.95 -47.41
CA GLY A 93 44.97 5.54 -47.07
C GLY A 93 44.52 4.65 -48.23
N SER A 94 44.44 5.14 -49.48
CA SER A 94 43.96 4.35 -50.64
C SER A 94 44.84 3.18 -51.08
N GLY A 95 46.03 3.00 -50.51
CA GLY A 95 46.95 1.89 -50.84
C GLY A 95 48.10 2.25 -51.78
N LYS A 96 48.31 3.54 -52.11
CA LYS A 96 49.38 4.02 -53.01
C LYS A 96 50.78 3.42 -52.71
N SER A 97 51.22 3.45 -51.46
CA SER A 97 52.53 2.89 -51.08
C SER A 97 52.61 1.37 -51.23
N SER A 98 51.49 0.65 -51.04
CA SER A 98 51.42 -0.80 -51.27
C SER A 98 51.51 -1.13 -52.76
N ILE A 99 50.89 -0.31 -53.62
CA ILE A 99 51.02 -0.43 -55.08
C ILE A 99 52.48 -0.22 -55.51
N LEU A 100 53.13 0.85 -55.04
CA LEU A 100 54.54 1.11 -55.37
C LEU A 100 55.48 -0.02 -54.88
N LYS A 101 55.25 -0.52 -53.66
CA LYS A 101 56.02 -1.65 -53.11
C LYS A 101 55.78 -2.94 -53.89
N THR A 102 54.55 -3.17 -54.37
CA THR A 102 54.21 -4.32 -55.21
C THR A 102 54.90 -4.21 -56.57
N PHE A 103 54.92 -3.01 -57.16
CA PHE A 103 55.63 -2.74 -58.41
C PHE A 103 57.14 -2.98 -58.27
N GLU A 104 57.78 -2.43 -57.25
CA GLU A 104 59.22 -2.64 -56.95
C GLU A 104 59.54 -4.12 -56.73
N HIS A 105 58.64 -4.87 -56.07
CA HIS A 105 58.82 -6.31 -55.84
C HIS A 105 58.67 -7.14 -57.14
N LYS A 106 57.76 -6.76 -58.05
CA LYS A 106 57.52 -7.47 -59.30
C LYS A 106 58.54 -7.14 -60.40
N HIS A 107 59.08 -5.92 -60.41
CA HIS A 107 59.92 -5.41 -61.48
C HIS A 107 61.37 -5.13 -61.04
N LEU A 108 62.08 -6.18 -60.63
CA LEU A 108 63.48 -6.10 -60.18
C LEU A 108 64.47 -5.68 -61.29
N GLU A 109 64.02 -5.60 -62.55
CA GLU A 109 64.83 -5.13 -63.68
C GLU A 109 65.25 -3.66 -63.57
N TYR A 110 64.45 -2.81 -62.89
CA TYR A 110 64.76 -1.39 -62.73
C TYR A 110 65.52 -1.08 -61.44
N LYS A 111 66.22 0.05 -61.43
CA LYS A 111 66.87 0.57 -60.21
C LYS A 111 66.08 1.71 -59.59
N TYR A 112 65.62 1.46 -58.36
CA TYR A 112 64.74 2.33 -57.61
C TYR A 112 65.48 3.21 -56.61
N LEU A 113 64.90 4.38 -56.34
CA LEU A 113 65.24 5.24 -55.22
C LEU A 113 63.96 5.66 -54.51
N ASN A 114 63.88 5.38 -53.21
CA ASN A 114 62.72 5.72 -52.39
C ASN A 114 63.00 6.95 -51.53
N ILE A 115 62.23 8.01 -51.74
CA ILE A 115 62.26 9.27 -50.98
C ILE A 115 60.90 9.43 -50.28
N SER A 116 60.91 9.50 -48.96
CA SER A 116 59.69 9.68 -48.13
C SER A 116 59.92 10.75 -47.08
N LEU A 117 59.12 11.82 -47.14
CA LEU A 117 59.29 13.00 -46.31
C LEU A 117 58.43 12.90 -45.03
N ALA A 118 58.96 12.23 -44.00
CA ALA A 118 58.31 12.17 -42.70
C ALA A 118 58.71 13.38 -41.81
N THR A 119 58.03 14.52 -41.95
CA THR A 119 58.13 15.64 -41.00
C THR A 119 56.76 16.15 -40.59
N PHE A 120 56.52 16.22 -39.28
CA PHE A 120 55.19 16.40 -38.68
C PHE A 120 54.81 17.85 -38.33
N ASP A 121 55.69 18.83 -38.60
CA ASP A 121 55.41 20.25 -38.32
C ASP A 121 54.77 20.95 -39.53
N GLU A 122 53.44 20.99 -39.54
CA GLU A 122 52.64 21.62 -40.62
C GLU A 122 52.67 23.16 -40.61
N LYS A 123 53.21 23.80 -39.57
CA LYS A 123 52.97 25.24 -39.35
C LYS A 123 54.04 26.19 -39.89
N THR A 124 55.28 25.79 -40.15
CA THR A 124 56.33 26.75 -40.56
C THR A 124 57.58 26.08 -41.18
N LEU A 125 57.41 25.26 -42.22
CA LEU A 125 58.57 24.79 -43.01
C LEU A 125 58.74 25.63 -44.28
N VAL A 126 59.86 26.36 -44.34
CA VAL A 126 60.35 27.07 -45.54
C VAL A 126 60.73 26.04 -46.61
N THR A 127 60.42 26.31 -47.88
CA THR A 127 60.66 25.40 -49.03
C THR A 127 62.09 24.84 -49.04
N ASP A 128 63.10 25.67 -48.73
CA ASP A 128 64.51 25.26 -48.63
C ASP A 128 64.77 24.09 -47.66
N LYS A 129 64.01 23.97 -46.56
CA LYS A 129 64.16 22.84 -45.62
C LYS A 129 63.64 21.53 -46.21
N ILE A 130 62.59 21.59 -47.03
CA ILE A 130 62.03 20.42 -47.72
C ILE A 130 63.04 19.94 -48.77
N GLU A 131 63.59 20.88 -49.56
CA GLU A 131 64.65 20.59 -50.54
C GLU A 131 65.88 19.96 -49.86
N TYR A 132 66.35 20.54 -48.75
CA TYR A 132 67.44 19.97 -47.97
C TYR A 132 67.16 18.54 -47.49
N ASN A 133 65.95 18.25 -47.01
CA ASN A 133 65.58 16.91 -46.55
C ASN A 133 65.54 15.90 -47.71
N ILE A 134 65.05 16.32 -48.88
CA ILE A 134 65.09 15.49 -50.10
C ILE A 134 66.53 15.21 -50.51
N LEU A 135 67.39 16.23 -50.56
CA LEU A 135 68.81 16.08 -50.87
C LEU A 135 69.49 15.15 -49.86
N LYS A 136 69.21 15.31 -48.57
CA LYS A 136 69.75 14.43 -47.53
C LYS A 136 69.35 12.98 -47.77
N GLN A 137 68.09 12.68 -48.07
CA GLN A 137 67.65 11.31 -48.37
C GLN A 137 68.27 10.77 -49.66
N LEU A 138 68.33 11.61 -50.71
CA LEU A 138 68.97 11.31 -51.98
C LEU A 138 70.42 10.85 -51.76
N PHE A 139 71.26 11.69 -51.16
CA PHE A 139 72.66 11.33 -50.96
C PHE A 139 72.80 10.17 -49.96
N TYR A 140 72.05 10.15 -48.85
CA TYR A 140 72.22 9.10 -47.84
C TYR A 140 71.76 7.70 -48.30
N SER A 141 71.01 7.60 -49.39
CA SER A 141 70.53 6.32 -49.96
C SER A 141 71.66 5.43 -50.52
N VAL A 142 72.80 5.99 -50.91
CA VAL A 142 73.92 5.25 -51.51
C VAL A 142 75.15 5.32 -50.63
N GLU A 143 76.06 4.33 -50.64
CA GLU A 143 77.30 4.41 -49.86
C GLU A 143 78.23 5.54 -50.33
N HIS A 144 78.96 6.19 -49.41
CA HIS A 144 79.91 7.28 -49.72
C HIS A 144 80.92 6.90 -50.82
N LYS A 145 81.36 5.64 -50.84
CA LYS A 145 82.31 5.12 -51.87
C LYS A 145 81.80 5.21 -53.31
N LYS A 146 80.47 5.26 -53.52
CA LYS A 146 79.86 5.37 -54.85
C LYS A 146 79.85 6.82 -55.38
N ILE A 147 80.01 7.80 -54.49
CA ILE A 147 80.03 9.23 -54.80
C ILE A 147 81.19 9.94 -54.07
N PRO A 148 82.44 9.49 -54.28
CA PRO A 148 83.58 9.91 -53.47
C PRO A 148 83.93 11.40 -53.60
N GLU A 149 83.51 12.06 -54.67
CA GLU A 149 83.78 13.49 -54.92
C GLU A 149 82.67 14.40 -54.41
N SER A 150 81.61 13.84 -53.81
CA SER A 150 80.48 14.62 -53.28
C SER A 150 80.88 15.39 -52.01
N ARG A 151 80.44 16.65 -51.90
CA ARG A 151 80.67 17.46 -50.70
C ARG A 151 79.84 17.05 -49.48
N PHE A 152 78.85 16.19 -49.63
CA PHE A 152 78.02 15.68 -48.53
C PHE A 152 78.81 14.70 -47.65
N LYS A 153 79.61 15.25 -46.74
CA LYS A 153 80.46 14.49 -45.80
C LYS A 153 79.62 13.57 -44.91
N ARG A 154 80.12 12.34 -44.70
CA ARG A 154 79.51 11.34 -43.82
C ARG A 154 80.48 10.84 -42.79
N ILE A 155 79.93 10.27 -41.71
CA ILE A 155 80.72 9.54 -40.73
C ILE A 155 81.21 8.25 -41.40
N GLU A 156 82.50 8.19 -41.73
CA GLU A 156 83.13 6.94 -42.16
C GLU A 156 83.39 6.04 -40.96
N ASN A 157 82.74 4.88 -40.92
CA ASN A 157 83.09 3.85 -39.95
C ASN A 157 84.44 3.24 -40.34
N HIS A 158 85.51 3.71 -39.70
CA HIS A 158 86.86 3.19 -39.88
C HIS A 158 87.00 1.78 -39.27
N THR A 159 86.51 0.77 -39.97
CA THR A 159 86.74 -0.64 -39.63
C THR A 159 88.22 -1.01 -39.85
N GLY A 160 88.76 -1.88 -38.99
CA GLY A 160 90.16 -2.33 -39.09
C GLY A 160 91.22 -1.40 -38.49
N ILE A 161 90.85 -0.52 -37.55
CA ILE A 161 91.83 0.29 -36.79
C ILE A 161 92.87 -0.59 -36.11
N TRP A 162 92.45 -1.68 -35.44
CA TRP A 162 93.37 -2.59 -34.78
C TRP A 162 94.38 -3.24 -35.73
N SER A 163 93.95 -3.69 -36.92
CA SER A 163 94.87 -4.26 -37.91
C SER A 163 95.82 -3.21 -38.49
N LYS A 164 95.34 -1.98 -38.73
CA LYS A 164 96.18 -0.84 -39.15
C LYS A 164 97.20 -0.47 -38.07
N THR A 165 96.81 -0.46 -36.80
CA THR A 165 97.72 -0.17 -35.67
C THR A 165 98.77 -1.26 -35.50
N ILE A 166 98.38 -2.54 -35.61
CA ILE A 166 99.33 -3.67 -35.58
C ILE A 166 100.33 -3.53 -36.74
N PHE A 167 99.85 -3.28 -37.97
CA PHE A 167 100.73 -3.12 -39.13
C PHE A 167 101.69 -1.92 -38.98
N PHE A 168 101.19 -0.79 -38.48
CA PHE A 168 102.01 0.40 -38.19
C PHE A 168 103.05 0.14 -37.09
N SER A 169 102.68 -0.61 -36.05
CA SER A 169 103.62 -0.99 -34.98
C SER A 169 104.73 -1.92 -35.48
N LEU A 170 104.40 -2.89 -36.35
CA LEU A 170 105.38 -3.77 -37.00
C LEU A 170 106.32 -2.99 -37.91
N TRP A 171 105.80 -1.99 -38.63
CA TRP A 171 106.61 -1.09 -39.44
C TRP A 171 107.59 -0.26 -38.59
N LEU A 172 107.13 0.35 -37.49
CA LEU A 172 108.00 1.07 -36.53
C LEU A 172 109.08 0.16 -35.93
N PHE A 173 108.72 -1.08 -35.57
CA PHE A 173 109.68 -2.08 -35.09
C PHE A 173 110.70 -2.48 -36.17
N SER A 174 110.29 -2.49 -37.44
CA SER A 174 111.20 -2.75 -38.56
C SER A 174 112.20 -1.62 -38.72
N ILE A 175 111.78 -0.38 -38.54
CA ILE A 175 112.68 0.79 -38.56
C ILE A 175 113.69 0.70 -37.42
N SER A 176 113.25 0.40 -36.19
CA SER A 176 114.17 0.29 -35.04
C SER A 176 115.17 -0.86 -35.17
N TYR A 177 114.84 -1.93 -35.91
CA TYR A 177 115.76 -3.04 -36.18
C TYR A 177 116.96 -2.60 -37.03
N PHE A 178 116.75 -1.74 -38.03
CA PHE A 178 117.79 -1.31 -38.99
C PHE A 178 118.54 -0.02 -38.59
N ILE A 179 118.23 0.57 -37.43
CA ILE A 179 118.95 1.75 -36.91
C ILE A 179 120.06 1.30 -35.94
N GLU A 180 121.32 1.48 -36.33
CA GLU A 180 122.51 1.23 -35.49
C GLU A 180 122.74 2.44 -34.54
N PHE A 181 122.15 2.39 -33.34
CA PHE A 181 122.39 3.36 -32.26
C PHE A 181 123.07 2.66 -31.08
N GLU A 182 124.13 3.26 -30.52
CA GLU A 182 124.93 2.74 -29.39
C GLU A 182 124.08 2.30 -28.17
N PHE A 183 122.98 3.02 -27.89
CA PHE A 183 122.05 2.68 -26.80
C PHE A 183 121.30 1.36 -27.03
N LEU A 184 120.90 1.09 -28.28
CA LEU A 184 120.21 -0.15 -28.67
C LEU A 184 121.16 -1.34 -28.70
N GLU A 185 122.45 -1.12 -29.01
CA GLU A 185 123.49 -2.14 -28.94
C GLU A 185 123.74 -2.58 -27.49
N ASN A 186 123.75 -1.61 -26.56
CA ASN A 186 123.90 -1.87 -25.12
C ASN A 186 122.67 -2.60 -24.53
N LEU A 187 121.46 -2.30 -25.01
CA LEU A 187 120.22 -3.02 -24.68
C LEU A 187 120.21 -4.45 -25.26
N LYS A 188 120.63 -4.64 -26.52
CA LYS A 188 120.77 -5.97 -27.16
C LYS A 188 121.74 -6.86 -26.38
N ARG A 189 122.83 -6.28 -25.86
CA ARG A 189 123.82 -6.96 -25.01
C ARG A 189 123.28 -7.32 -23.62
N ASN A 190 122.54 -6.42 -22.98
CA ASN A 190 122.01 -6.64 -21.62
C ASN A 190 120.77 -7.55 -21.57
N LEU A 191 120.01 -7.66 -22.66
CA LEU A 191 118.80 -8.51 -22.74
C LEU A 191 119.07 -9.90 -23.35
N HIS A 192 120.32 -10.28 -23.63
CA HIS A 192 120.68 -11.54 -24.30
C HIS A 192 119.88 -11.79 -25.61
N LEU A 193 119.51 -10.73 -26.33
CA LEU A 193 118.75 -10.81 -27.58
C LEU A 193 119.65 -10.95 -28.82
N TYR A 194 120.60 -11.88 -28.80
CA TYR A 194 121.35 -12.28 -30.00
C TYR A 194 120.58 -13.37 -30.75
N PHE A 195 119.44 -13.01 -31.34
CA PHE A 195 118.80 -13.84 -32.37
C PHE A 195 119.42 -13.52 -33.73
N HIS A 196 120.66 -13.97 -33.98
CA HIS A 196 121.20 -14.00 -35.33
C HIS A 196 120.57 -15.16 -36.12
N ILE A 197 119.31 -14.98 -36.55
CA ILE A 197 118.64 -15.85 -37.49
C ILE A 197 118.40 -15.03 -38.77
N LYS A 198 119.23 -15.27 -39.80
CA LYS A 198 119.21 -14.55 -41.10
C LYS A 198 117.85 -14.54 -41.83
N GLY A 199 116.85 -15.29 -41.37
CA GLY A 199 115.50 -15.32 -41.95
C GLY A 199 114.60 -14.15 -41.55
N PHE A 200 114.88 -13.45 -40.44
CA PHE A 200 114.04 -12.34 -39.98
C PHE A 200 114.31 -11.02 -40.70
N ASP A 201 115.51 -10.82 -41.25
CA ASP A 201 115.88 -9.63 -42.04
C ASP A 201 114.93 -9.43 -43.23
N PHE A 202 114.51 -10.53 -43.87
CA PHE A 202 113.55 -10.50 -44.97
C PHE A 202 112.17 -9.97 -44.53
N PHE A 203 111.66 -10.43 -43.39
CA PHE A 203 110.35 -10.01 -42.90
C PHE A 203 110.36 -8.54 -42.45
N TYR A 204 111.39 -8.10 -41.71
CA TYR A 204 111.51 -6.69 -41.33
C TYR A 204 111.71 -5.78 -42.55
N GLY A 205 112.52 -6.20 -43.54
CA GLY A 205 112.66 -5.48 -44.81
C GLY A 205 111.34 -5.40 -45.58
N PHE A 206 110.59 -6.50 -45.66
CA PHE A 206 109.27 -6.56 -46.32
C PHE A 206 108.26 -5.61 -45.65
N TYR A 207 108.17 -5.63 -44.32
CA TYR A 207 107.29 -4.71 -43.60
C TYR A 207 107.71 -3.26 -43.77
N LEU A 208 109.02 -2.96 -43.78
CA LEU A 208 109.54 -1.61 -44.01
C LEU A 208 109.13 -1.07 -45.38
N VAL A 209 109.32 -1.85 -46.45
CA VAL A 209 108.97 -1.48 -47.84
C VAL A 209 107.46 -1.30 -48.03
N ILE A 210 106.64 -2.21 -47.51
CA ILE A 210 105.18 -2.07 -47.64
C ILE A 210 104.69 -0.87 -46.83
N GLY A 211 105.18 -0.69 -45.61
CA GLY A 211 104.78 0.43 -44.78
C GLY A 211 105.16 1.79 -45.38
N THR A 212 106.37 1.92 -45.95
CA THR A 212 106.76 3.15 -46.65
C THR A 212 105.91 3.39 -47.90
N GLY A 213 105.61 2.34 -48.68
CA GLY A 213 104.71 2.43 -49.84
C GLY A 213 103.29 2.90 -49.48
N ILE A 214 102.72 2.40 -48.37
CA ILE A 214 101.40 2.84 -47.89
C ILE A 214 101.44 4.32 -47.45
N ILE A 215 102.51 4.76 -46.79
CA ILE A 215 102.67 6.16 -46.39
C ILE A 215 102.77 7.06 -47.62
N LEU A 216 103.59 6.70 -48.60
CA LEU A 216 103.70 7.45 -49.86
C LEU A 216 102.36 7.55 -50.60
N ASN A 217 101.59 6.46 -50.67
CA ASN A 217 100.24 6.49 -51.24
C ASN A 217 99.31 7.44 -50.47
N LYS A 218 99.36 7.44 -49.13
CA LYS A 218 98.58 8.38 -48.32
C LYS A 218 99.01 9.83 -48.52
N VAL A 219 100.30 10.10 -48.65
CA VAL A 219 100.82 11.43 -48.96
C VAL A 219 100.36 11.86 -50.36
N MET A 220 100.40 10.98 -51.36
CA MET A 220 99.89 11.26 -52.70
C MET A 220 98.38 11.54 -52.70
N ASN A 221 97.57 10.73 -52.01
CA ASN A 221 96.14 10.99 -51.83
C ASN A 221 95.88 12.31 -51.10
N PHE A 222 96.69 12.63 -50.08
CA PHE A 222 96.62 13.94 -49.42
C PHE A 222 96.90 15.06 -50.41
N ILE A 223 97.97 14.98 -51.20
CA ILE A 223 98.34 16.00 -52.21
C ILE A 223 97.25 16.17 -53.28
N ILE A 224 96.68 15.06 -53.79
CA ILE A 224 95.58 15.09 -54.77
C ILE A 224 94.35 15.77 -54.15
N ASN A 225 94.03 15.46 -52.90
CA ASN A 225 92.91 16.06 -52.17
C ASN A 225 93.23 17.48 -51.63
N PHE A 226 94.49 17.94 -51.66
CA PHE A 226 94.92 19.23 -51.11
C PHE A 226 94.67 20.42 -52.05
N LYS A 227 93.98 20.22 -53.19
CA LYS A 227 93.66 21.32 -54.10
C LYS A 227 92.49 22.19 -53.59
N LEU A 228 92.87 23.39 -53.12
CA LEU A 228 92.16 24.68 -53.27
C LEU A 228 90.87 24.93 -52.46
N THR A 229 90.97 24.97 -51.12
CA THR A 229 90.15 25.93 -50.36
C THR A 229 90.80 27.32 -50.49
N LYS A 230 90.15 28.22 -51.26
CA LYS A 230 90.56 29.62 -51.46
C LYS A 230 90.88 30.31 -50.12
N PHE A 231 92.15 30.64 -49.90
CA PHE A 231 92.57 31.64 -48.93
C PHE A 231 92.08 33.02 -49.42
N LYS A 232 90.99 33.53 -48.84
CA LYS A 232 90.69 34.96 -48.78
C LYS A 232 90.75 35.38 -47.32
N ILE A 233 91.73 36.21 -46.99
CA ILE A 233 91.92 36.86 -45.69
C ILE A 233 91.57 38.34 -45.88
N LYS A 234 90.78 38.88 -44.93
CA LYS A 234 90.25 40.26 -44.74
C LYS A 234 89.09 40.62 -45.70
N GLU A 235 87.97 41.17 -45.24
CA GLU A 235 87.76 42.18 -44.20
C GLU A 235 86.58 41.89 -43.25
N THR A 236 86.64 42.57 -42.11
CA THR A 236 85.68 42.68 -41.02
C THR A 236 84.29 43.13 -41.47
N ASP A 237 83.27 42.34 -41.15
CA ASP A 237 81.96 42.80 -40.68
C ASP A 237 81.45 41.76 -39.66
N PHE A 238 81.39 42.17 -38.39
CA PHE A 238 80.66 41.46 -37.36
C PHE A 238 79.18 41.88 -37.51
N GLU A 239 78.45 41.24 -38.41
CA GLU A 239 76.98 41.29 -38.44
C GLU A 239 76.42 40.03 -39.15
N ASN A 240 75.55 39.32 -38.43
CA ASN A 240 74.63 38.25 -38.85
C ASN A 240 75.16 36.95 -39.49
N ASP A 241 75.03 35.89 -38.68
CA ASP A 241 75.14 34.46 -38.97
C ASP A 241 74.01 33.92 -39.90
N GLN A 242 73.57 34.70 -40.91
CA GLN A 242 72.47 34.36 -41.83
C GLN A 242 72.90 33.92 -43.24
N ASP A 243 74.16 34.08 -43.64
CA ASP A 243 74.64 33.65 -44.98
C ASP A 243 75.53 32.39 -44.94
N LYS A 244 75.07 31.34 -44.25
CA LYS A 244 75.43 29.99 -44.69
C LYS A 244 74.63 29.75 -45.97
N LYS A 245 75.30 29.65 -47.14
CA LYS A 245 74.68 29.20 -48.40
C LYS A 245 73.67 28.10 -48.10
N THR A 246 72.38 28.39 -48.26
CA THR A 246 71.30 27.46 -47.98
C THR A 246 71.48 26.25 -48.90
N ILE A 247 71.61 25.07 -48.32
CA ILE A 247 71.71 23.83 -49.08
C ILE A 247 70.31 23.54 -49.63
N ASN A 248 70.10 23.87 -50.89
CA ASN A 248 68.84 23.73 -51.63
C ASN A 248 69.13 23.21 -53.04
N PHE A 249 68.11 22.91 -53.83
CA PHE A 249 68.31 22.25 -55.11
C PHE A 249 69.16 23.07 -56.08
N GLU A 250 68.92 24.38 -56.15
CA GLU A 250 69.64 25.30 -57.05
C GLU A 250 71.14 25.38 -56.75
N ASN A 251 71.51 25.45 -55.46
CA ASN A 251 72.92 25.51 -55.05
C ASN A 251 73.66 24.16 -55.19
N GLU A 252 72.93 23.06 -55.37
CA GLU A 252 73.41 21.68 -55.32
C GLU A 252 73.16 20.90 -56.63
N ILE A 253 72.81 21.57 -57.75
CA ILE A 253 72.51 20.91 -59.03
C ILE A 253 73.63 19.98 -59.48
N ASP A 254 74.89 20.45 -59.43
CA ASP A 254 76.06 19.64 -59.84
C ASP A 254 76.19 18.35 -59.03
N GLU A 255 75.86 18.41 -57.73
CA GLU A 255 75.90 17.25 -56.84
C GLU A 255 74.77 16.26 -57.17
N ILE A 256 73.57 16.76 -57.49
CA ILE A 256 72.44 15.92 -57.93
C ILE A 256 72.79 15.23 -59.26
N LEU A 257 73.31 15.98 -60.23
CA LEU A 257 73.72 15.43 -61.53
C LEU A 257 74.84 14.40 -61.36
N TYR A 258 75.86 14.70 -60.56
CA TYR A 258 76.92 13.75 -60.22
C TYR A 258 76.39 12.48 -59.55
N PHE A 259 75.43 12.61 -58.63
CA PHE A 259 74.79 11.47 -57.98
C PHE A 259 74.12 10.55 -58.99
N PHE A 260 73.31 11.09 -59.90
CA PHE A 260 72.67 10.28 -60.93
C PHE A 260 73.67 9.81 -62.00
N GLU A 261 74.75 10.53 -62.28
CA GLU A 261 75.79 10.03 -63.20
C GLU A 261 76.45 8.76 -62.63
N LYS A 262 76.83 8.76 -61.35
CA LYS A 262 77.51 7.62 -60.71
C LYS A 262 76.57 6.50 -60.27
N ASN A 263 75.30 6.78 -60.03
CA ASN A 263 74.30 5.80 -59.60
C ASN A 263 73.24 5.62 -60.68
N PRO A 264 73.18 4.45 -61.35
CA PRO A 264 72.29 4.21 -62.48
C PRO A 264 70.83 3.99 -62.06
N ILE A 265 70.24 4.93 -61.33
CA ILE A 265 68.84 4.93 -60.90
C ILE A 265 67.96 5.33 -62.09
N GLU A 266 66.87 4.61 -62.29
CA GLU A 266 65.91 4.81 -63.37
C GLU A 266 64.55 5.29 -62.84
N ILE A 267 64.20 4.91 -61.61
CA ILE A 267 62.90 5.25 -61.02
C ILE A 267 63.11 5.86 -59.64
N VAL A 268 62.49 7.01 -59.40
CA VAL A 268 62.49 7.68 -58.09
C VAL A 268 61.06 7.77 -57.57
N PHE A 269 60.77 7.08 -56.47
CA PHE A 269 59.50 7.21 -55.77
C PHE A 269 59.56 8.34 -54.77
N ILE A 270 58.63 9.29 -54.87
CA ILE A 270 58.50 10.45 -53.99
C ILE A 270 57.15 10.34 -53.27
N GLN A 271 57.20 10.16 -51.94
CA GLN A 271 56.02 9.93 -51.09
C GLN A 271 55.90 10.99 -49.98
N ASP A 272 54.67 11.19 -49.49
CA ASP A 272 54.32 12.07 -48.36
C ASP A 272 54.63 13.57 -48.55
N ILE A 273 54.89 14.01 -49.79
CA ILE A 273 55.11 15.42 -50.13
C ILE A 273 53.81 16.26 -50.08
N ASP A 274 52.66 15.60 -50.14
CA ASP A 274 51.33 16.18 -50.11
C ASP A 274 50.90 16.74 -48.74
N ARG A 275 51.67 16.49 -47.67
CA ARG A 275 51.38 16.98 -46.32
C ARG A 275 51.80 18.43 -46.08
N PHE A 276 52.68 18.99 -46.90
CA PHE A 276 53.18 20.36 -46.72
C PHE A 276 52.19 21.40 -47.26
N LYS A 277 52.15 22.62 -46.72
CA LYS A 277 51.23 23.68 -47.20
C LYS A 277 51.68 24.33 -48.52
N ASN A 278 52.98 24.48 -48.74
CA ASN A 278 53.56 25.07 -49.95
C ASN A 278 53.76 24.03 -51.07
N LYS A 279 52.67 23.31 -51.42
CA LYS A 279 52.73 22.14 -52.31
C LYS A 279 53.27 22.47 -53.70
N SER A 280 52.76 23.53 -54.35
CA SER A 280 53.04 23.77 -55.77
C SER A 280 54.51 24.12 -56.08
N GLU A 281 55.21 24.86 -55.21
CA GLU A 281 56.59 25.31 -55.46
C GLU A 281 57.58 24.13 -55.50
N ILE A 282 57.43 23.18 -54.56
CA ILE A 282 58.34 22.02 -54.50
C ILE A 282 58.14 21.06 -55.69
N PHE A 283 56.90 20.90 -56.19
CA PHE A 283 56.64 20.09 -57.39
C PHE A 283 57.26 20.72 -58.66
N ILE A 284 57.26 22.05 -58.77
CA ILE A 284 57.93 22.75 -59.88
C ILE A 284 59.42 22.43 -59.88
N LYS A 285 60.09 22.63 -58.74
CA LYS A 285 61.53 22.40 -58.62
C LYS A 285 61.92 20.93 -58.86
N LEU A 286 61.12 19.97 -58.36
CA LEU A 286 61.37 18.54 -58.62
C LEU A 286 61.19 18.17 -60.10
N ARG A 287 60.19 18.75 -60.77
CA ARG A 287 60.01 18.59 -62.23
C ARG A 287 61.19 19.18 -63.00
N GLU A 288 61.67 20.36 -62.63
CA GLU A 288 62.84 21.00 -63.24
C GLU A 288 64.11 20.17 -63.05
N ILE A 289 64.35 19.62 -61.86
CA ILE A 289 65.48 18.72 -61.59
C ILE A 289 65.40 17.46 -62.45
N ASN A 290 64.22 16.82 -62.54
CA ASN A 290 64.05 15.63 -63.35
C ASN A 290 64.30 15.92 -64.84
N ASN A 291 63.84 17.08 -65.32
CA ASN A 291 64.14 17.54 -66.67
C ASN A 291 65.64 17.79 -66.88
N LEU A 292 66.36 18.37 -65.91
CA LEU A 292 67.80 18.58 -65.98
C LEU A 292 68.56 17.23 -66.02
N ILE A 293 68.18 16.28 -65.17
CA ILE A 293 68.76 14.93 -65.12
C ILE A 293 68.61 14.23 -66.48
N ASN A 294 67.40 14.24 -67.06
CA ASN A 294 67.12 13.57 -68.33
C ASN A 294 67.73 14.30 -69.55
N ASN A 295 68.13 15.58 -69.41
CA ASN A 295 68.78 16.33 -70.47
C ASN A 295 70.32 16.41 -70.34
N TYR A 296 70.88 15.99 -69.20
CA TYR A 296 72.31 15.95 -68.98
C TYR A 296 72.96 14.83 -69.82
N GLU A 297 73.82 15.18 -70.77
CA GLU A 297 74.35 14.23 -71.78
C GLU A 297 74.90 12.90 -71.21
N PRO A 298 75.68 12.90 -70.11
CA PRO A 298 76.19 11.66 -69.51
C PRO A 298 75.09 10.68 -69.09
N ILE A 299 73.90 11.17 -68.72
CA ILE A 299 72.76 10.35 -68.26
C ILE A 299 71.83 10.05 -69.43
N LYS A 300 71.48 11.09 -70.21
CA LYS A 300 70.53 11.06 -71.34
C LYS A 300 70.83 9.93 -72.34
N ASN A 301 72.10 9.71 -72.63
CA ASN A 301 72.53 8.69 -73.61
C ASN A 301 72.53 7.26 -73.04
N GLN A 302 72.38 7.10 -71.73
CA GLN A 302 72.45 5.80 -71.06
C GLN A 302 71.07 5.30 -70.63
N ARG A 303 70.21 6.17 -70.07
CA ARG A 303 68.92 5.78 -69.49
C ARG A 303 67.99 6.97 -69.29
N LYS A 304 66.70 6.68 -69.08
CA LYS A 304 65.68 7.64 -68.62
C LYS A 304 65.51 7.55 -67.11
N VAL A 305 65.31 8.68 -66.46
CA VAL A 305 64.91 8.76 -65.04
C VAL A 305 63.45 9.22 -64.96
N THR A 306 62.61 8.41 -64.30
CA THR A 306 61.19 8.74 -64.08
C THR A 306 60.93 8.98 -62.60
N PHE A 307 60.35 10.13 -62.26
CA PHE A 307 59.90 10.45 -60.90
C PHE A 307 58.43 10.06 -60.78
N ILE A 308 58.11 9.21 -59.80
CA ILE A 308 56.75 8.78 -59.48
C ILE A 308 56.33 9.37 -58.14
N TYR A 309 55.27 10.18 -58.16
CA TYR A 309 54.77 10.93 -57.02
C TYR A 309 53.51 10.25 -56.45
N ALA A 310 53.55 9.76 -55.22
CA ALA A 310 52.37 9.25 -54.52
C ALA A 310 51.73 10.38 -53.70
N VAL A 311 50.59 10.89 -54.16
CA VAL A 311 49.98 12.12 -53.63
C VAL A 311 48.47 11.97 -53.45
N SER A 312 47.87 12.79 -52.59
CA SER A 312 46.43 12.84 -52.42
C SER A 312 45.69 13.53 -53.57
N ASP A 313 44.41 13.22 -53.77
CA ASP A 313 43.62 13.87 -54.82
C ASP A 313 43.39 15.36 -54.57
N ASP A 314 43.48 15.86 -53.34
CA ASP A 314 43.24 17.25 -52.95
C ASP A 314 44.50 18.14 -53.02
N VAL A 315 45.64 17.61 -53.49
CA VAL A 315 46.91 18.37 -53.57
C VAL A 315 46.86 19.56 -54.52
N PHE A 316 46.04 19.49 -55.57
CA PHE A 316 45.94 20.54 -56.59
C PHE A 316 44.49 20.90 -56.89
N LYS A 317 44.23 22.20 -57.08
CA LYS A 317 42.96 22.70 -57.65
C LYS A 317 42.87 22.26 -59.12
N GLU A 318 41.67 21.93 -59.59
CA GLU A 318 41.38 21.07 -60.77
C GLU A 318 42.14 21.40 -62.07
N SER A 319 42.62 22.63 -62.28
CA SER A 319 43.29 23.08 -63.52
C SER A 319 44.83 22.99 -63.52
N GLU A 320 45.49 22.68 -62.40
CA GLU A 320 46.96 22.75 -62.29
C GLU A 320 47.69 21.40 -62.43
N ARG A 321 46.98 20.27 -62.27
CA ARG A 321 47.58 18.91 -62.22
C ARG A 321 48.35 18.53 -63.50
N ALA A 322 47.81 18.87 -64.66
CA ALA A 322 48.43 18.61 -65.96
C ALA A 322 49.70 19.45 -66.22
N LYS A 323 49.97 20.48 -65.40
CA LYS A 323 51.21 21.27 -65.49
C LYS A 323 52.40 20.60 -64.80
N PHE A 324 52.15 19.66 -63.88
CA PHE A 324 53.19 19.06 -63.03
C PHE A 324 53.53 17.62 -63.42
N PHE A 325 52.56 16.86 -63.93
CA PHE A 325 52.77 15.46 -64.31
C PHE A 325 52.50 15.25 -65.80
N ASP A 326 53.27 14.36 -66.41
CA ASP A 326 53.12 13.95 -67.80
C ASP A 326 52.05 12.85 -67.92
N PHE A 327 51.80 12.10 -66.84
CA PHE A 327 50.75 11.10 -66.73
C PHE A 327 50.24 10.99 -65.28
N ILE A 328 48.95 10.69 -65.10
CA ILE A 328 48.32 10.54 -63.78
C ILE A 328 47.56 9.23 -63.76
N ILE A 329 47.86 8.39 -62.77
CA ILE A 329 47.16 7.12 -62.49
C ILE A 329 46.30 7.32 -61.25
N PRO A 330 44.96 7.29 -61.37
CA PRO A 330 44.07 7.33 -60.22
C PRO A 330 44.08 5.97 -59.50
N VAL A 331 44.15 5.99 -58.17
CA VAL A 331 44.09 4.84 -57.27
C VAL A 331 42.75 4.85 -56.57
N ILE A 332 41.96 3.84 -56.89
CA ILE A 332 40.71 3.56 -56.18
C ILE A 332 41.08 2.90 -54.85
N PRO A 333 40.52 3.36 -53.71
CA PRO A 333 40.76 2.71 -52.44
C PRO A 333 40.36 1.23 -52.51
N ILE A 334 41.28 0.36 -52.14
CA ILE A 334 41.06 -1.10 -52.10
C ILE A 334 40.01 -1.47 -51.03
N ILE A 335 39.71 -0.55 -50.10
CA ILE A 335 38.80 -0.76 -48.97
C ILE A 335 37.93 0.50 -48.75
N ASN A 336 36.61 0.33 -48.90
CA ASN A 336 35.57 1.29 -48.52
C ASN A 336 34.76 0.77 -47.32
N TYR A 337 33.94 1.62 -46.68
CA TYR A 337 33.14 1.29 -45.47
C TYR A 337 32.33 -0.03 -45.56
N THR A 338 31.84 -0.40 -46.75
CA THR A 338 31.10 -1.65 -46.98
C THR A 338 31.98 -2.90 -47.00
N SER A 339 33.22 -2.79 -47.50
CA SER A 339 34.19 -3.89 -47.59
C SER A 339 35.10 -4.00 -46.36
N SER A 340 35.17 -2.94 -45.56
CA SER A 340 35.95 -2.92 -44.31
C SER A 340 35.19 -3.58 -43.17
N SER A 341 33.86 -3.43 -43.09
CA SER A 341 33.03 -4.14 -42.12
C SER A 341 33.19 -5.66 -42.23
N SER A 342 33.13 -6.23 -43.44
CA SER A 342 33.29 -7.68 -43.63
C SER A 342 34.67 -8.18 -43.18
N LYS A 343 35.75 -7.45 -43.49
CA LYS A 343 37.11 -7.77 -43.01
C LYS A 343 37.25 -7.59 -41.49
N PHE A 344 36.56 -6.62 -40.89
CA PHE A 344 36.61 -6.41 -39.44
C PHE A 344 35.81 -7.47 -38.68
N LEU A 345 34.65 -7.88 -39.22
CA LEU A 345 33.86 -9.01 -38.74
C LEU A 345 34.62 -10.33 -38.83
N GLU A 346 35.33 -10.59 -39.94
CA GLU A 346 36.16 -11.79 -40.10
C GLU A 346 37.25 -11.86 -39.01
N LYS A 347 37.90 -10.74 -38.69
CA LYS A 347 38.94 -10.67 -37.65
C LYS A 347 38.41 -10.88 -36.23
N LEU A 348 37.15 -10.53 -35.97
CA LEU A 348 36.48 -10.66 -34.67
C LEU A 348 35.57 -11.90 -34.59
N ASP A 349 35.60 -12.77 -35.60
CA ASP A 349 34.67 -13.89 -35.79
C ASP A 349 34.61 -14.83 -34.57
N LEU A 350 35.74 -15.10 -33.91
CA LEU A 350 35.78 -15.92 -32.70
C LEU A 350 34.95 -15.31 -31.55
N ASP A 351 35.01 -14.00 -31.35
CA ASP A 351 34.28 -13.33 -30.27
C ASP A 351 32.79 -13.13 -30.60
N ILE A 352 32.47 -12.99 -31.89
CA ILE A 352 31.10 -12.96 -32.41
C ILE A 352 30.44 -14.34 -32.25
N LYS A 353 31.11 -15.42 -32.65
CA LYS A 353 30.62 -16.80 -32.50
C LYS A 353 30.41 -17.18 -31.03
N ASN A 354 31.28 -16.70 -30.15
CA ASN A 354 31.14 -16.89 -28.70
C ASN A 354 30.09 -15.96 -28.05
N LYS A 355 29.32 -15.19 -28.84
CA LYS A 355 28.30 -14.23 -28.39
C LYS A 355 28.80 -13.18 -27.39
N LYS A 356 30.11 -12.90 -27.38
CA LYS A 356 30.70 -11.86 -26.54
C LYS A 356 30.69 -10.49 -27.22
N LEU A 357 30.70 -10.47 -28.55
CA LEU A 357 30.50 -9.28 -29.37
C LEU A 357 29.22 -9.39 -30.20
N SER A 358 28.48 -8.28 -30.32
CA SER A 358 27.31 -8.18 -31.17
C SER A 358 27.73 -7.84 -32.60
N LYS A 359 27.20 -8.59 -33.58
CA LYS A 359 27.38 -8.27 -34.99
C LYS A 359 26.74 -6.93 -35.35
N GLU A 360 25.53 -6.68 -34.84
CA GLU A 360 24.79 -5.43 -35.08
C GLU A 360 25.58 -4.22 -34.58
N PHE A 361 26.20 -4.32 -33.40
CA PHE A 361 27.08 -3.28 -32.88
C PHE A 361 28.26 -2.98 -33.82
N ILE A 362 28.93 -4.02 -34.32
CA ILE A 362 30.09 -3.86 -35.21
C ILE A 362 29.66 -3.20 -36.53
N ASP A 363 28.55 -3.65 -37.11
CA ASP A 363 27.99 -3.07 -38.34
C ASP A 363 27.67 -1.58 -38.14
N ASP A 364 27.02 -1.20 -37.03
CA ASP A 364 26.67 0.19 -36.71
C ASP A 364 27.91 1.09 -36.53
N VAL A 365 28.94 0.60 -35.83
CA VAL A 365 30.18 1.37 -35.61
C VAL A 365 30.98 1.52 -36.92
N CYS A 366 31.00 0.49 -37.78
CA CYS A 366 31.74 0.54 -39.03
C CYS A 366 31.23 1.61 -40.00
N LEU A 367 29.99 2.07 -39.86
CA LEU A 367 29.44 3.20 -40.63
C LEU A 367 30.21 4.51 -40.40
N PHE A 368 30.94 4.62 -39.28
CA PHE A 368 31.72 5.80 -38.91
C PHE A 368 33.22 5.63 -39.17
N LEU A 369 33.68 4.45 -39.61
CA LEU A 369 35.10 4.14 -39.83
C LEU A 369 35.48 4.26 -41.32
N ASN A 370 36.13 5.37 -41.67
CA ASN A 370 36.45 5.70 -43.06
C ASN A 370 37.84 5.24 -43.54
N ASP A 371 38.72 4.77 -42.65
CA ASP A 371 40.09 4.35 -42.97
C ASP A 371 40.41 2.97 -42.38
N TYR A 372 40.98 2.10 -43.21
CA TYR A 372 41.42 0.77 -42.80
C TYR A 372 42.54 0.81 -41.76
N ARG A 373 43.41 1.82 -41.76
CA ARG A 373 44.43 1.97 -40.69
C ARG A 373 43.79 2.16 -39.33
N THR A 374 42.72 2.95 -39.24
CA THR A 374 41.95 3.12 -38.00
C THR A 374 41.37 1.78 -37.53
N ILE A 375 40.84 0.97 -38.44
CA ILE A 375 40.32 -0.37 -38.13
C ILE A 375 41.43 -1.30 -37.62
N LYS A 376 42.60 -1.32 -38.26
CA LYS A 376 43.76 -2.09 -37.77
C LYS A 376 44.17 -1.65 -36.37
N SER A 377 44.20 -0.34 -36.13
CA SER A 377 44.54 0.23 -34.84
C SER A 377 43.56 -0.20 -33.76
N ILE A 378 42.24 -0.07 -34.01
CA ILE A 378 41.18 -0.52 -33.11
C ILE A 378 41.31 -2.02 -32.82
N TYR A 379 41.52 -2.85 -33.84
CA TYR A 379 41.66 -4.29 -33.69
C TYR A 379 42.87 -4.67 -32.81
N ASN A 380 44.03 -4.05 -33.06
CA ASN A 380 45.24 -4.29 -32.29
C ASN A 380 45.04 -3.89 -30.82
N GLU A 381 44.51 -2.69 -30.58
CA GLU A 381 44.27 -2.20 -29.22
C GLU A 381 43.23 -3.05 -28.47
N TYR A 382 42.14 -3.43 -29.13
CA TYR A 382 41.14 -4.36 -28.58
C TYR A 382 41.76 -5.69 -28.17
N THR A 383 42.56 -6.30 -29.04
CA THR A 383 43.21 -7.59 -28.79
C THR A 383 44.16 -7.52 -27.58
N ILE A 384 44.92 -6.43 -27.47
CA ILE A 384 45.83 -6.17 -26.34
C ILE A 384 45.04 -5.96 -25.03
N TYR A 385 44.05 -5.06 -25.02
CA TYR A 385 43.27 -4.78 -23.82
C TYR A 385 42.47 -6.00 -23.36
N LYS A 386 41.89 -6.75 -24.29
CA LYS A 386 41.19 -8.01 -23.99
C LYS A 386 42.09 -9.01 -23.27
N LYS A 387 43.38 -9.07 -23.62
CA LYS A 387 44.35 -9.95 -22.95
C LYS A 387 44.69 -9.48 -21.53
N ILE A 388 44.79 -8.16 -21.31
CA ILE A 388 45.17 -7.57 -20.03
C ILE A 388 44.00 -7.55 -19.03
N ILE A 389 42.85 -7.01 -19.43
CA ILE A 389 41.67 -6.80 -18.55
C ILE A 389 40.45 -7.64 -18.93
N GLY A 390 40.40 -8.24 -20.12
CA GLY A 390 39.21 -8.94 -20.62
C GLY A 390 38.80 -10.22 -19.87
N LYS A 391 39.61 -10.73 -18.94
CA LYS A 391 39.18 -11.79 -18.00
C LYS A 391 38.29 -11.27 -16.86
N GLN A 392 38.36 -9.97 -16.58
CA GLN A 392 37.64 -9.30 -15.49
C GLN A 392 36.39 -8.55 -16.00
N LEU A 393 36.12 -8.58 -17.31
CA LEU A 393 35.04 -7.84 -17.95
C LEU A 393 33.93 -8.78 -18.42
N ASP A 394 32.70 -8.40 -18.14
CA ASP A 394 31.50 -9.16 -18.50
C ASP A 394 31.02 -8.87 -19.94
N ASN A 395 31.35 -7.70 -20.50
CA ASN A 395 30.87 -7.26 -21.82
C ASN A 395 32.01 -6.79 -22.73
N TYR A 396 32.23 -7.48 -23.85
CA TYR A 396 33.28 -7.10 -24.80
C TYR A 396 32.84 -6.01 -25.77
N ASN A 397 31.52 -5.73 -25.92
CA ASN A 397 31.05 -4.60 -26.72
C ASN A 397 31.51 -3.28 -26.11
N ASN A 398 31.39 -3.12 -24.78
CA ASN A 398 31.87 -1.92 -24.08
C ASN A 398 33.39 -1.76 -24.23
N LEU A 399 34.15 -2.86 -24.17
CA LEU A 399 35.59 -2.81 -24.40
C LEU A 399 35.93 -2.35 -25.82
N LEU A 400 35.29 -2.94 -26.83
CA LEU A 400 35.50 -2.57 -28.22
C LEU A 400 35.05 -1.12 -28.49
N ALA A 401 33.93 -0.68 -27.90
CA ALA A 401 33.44 0.69 -27.97
C ALA A 401 34.45 1.70 -27.39
N MET A 402 35.10 1.37 -26.27
CA MET A 402 36.15 2.22 -25.70
C MET A 402 37.38 2.29 -26.60
N MET A 403 37.74 1.20 -27.29
CA MET A 403 38.85 1.24 -28.27
C MET A 403 38.48 2.03 -29.51
N VAL A 404 37.24 1.91 -29.99
CA VAL A 404 36.69 2.72 -31.09
C VAL A 404 36.75 4.21 -30.71
N TYR A 405 36.23 4.57 -29.53
CA TYR A 405 36.26 5.93 -29.01
C TYR A 405 37.68 6.47 -28.88
N LYS A 406 38.61 5.69 -28.32
CA LYS A 406 40.03 6.06 -28.19
C LYS A 406 40.70 6.36 -29.53
N ASN A 407 40.39 5.60 -30.58
CA ASN A 407 41.02 5.75 -31.89
C ASN A 407 40.41 6.88 -32.72
N ILE A 408 39.13 7.20 -32.50
CA ILE A 408 38.41 8.23 -33.27
C ILE A 408 38.51 9.61 -32.60
N GLU A 409 38.42 9.68 -31.27
CA GLU A 409 38.53 10.90 -30.47
C GLU A 409 39.59 10.76 -29.35
N PRO A 410 40.89 10.64 -29.71
CA PRO A 410 41.96 10.39 -28.73
C PRO A 410 42.15 11.54 -27.73
N THR A 411 41.84 12.78 -28.13
CA THR A 411 41.92 13.96 -27.25
C THR A 411 40.91 13.87 -26.12
N ASP A 412 39.64 13.65 -26.46
CA ASP A 412 38.56 13.52 -25.47
C ASP A 412 38.73 12.26 -24.61
N PHE A 413 39.20 11.15 -25.20
CA PHE A 413 39.52 9.93 -24.42
C PHE A 413 40.58 10.19 -23.34
N ASN A 414 41.60 11.00 -23.64
CA ASN A 414 42.62 11.36 -22.65
C ASN A 414 42.07 12.30 -21.58
N GLU A 415 41.18 13.22 -21.94
CA GLU A 415 40.47 14.06 -20.98
C GLU A 415 39.55 13.21 -20.07
N LEU A 416 38.90 12.18 -20.60
CA LEU A 416 38.08 11.24 -19.82
C LEU A 416 38.89 10.56 -18.71
N ASN A 417 40.15 10.18 -18.96
CA ASN A 417 41.04 9.63 -17.94
C ASN A 417 41.33 10.63 -16.79
N SER A 418 41.20 11.93 -17.05
CA SER A 418 41.42 13.01 -16.08
C SER A 418 40.11 13.56 -15.51
N ASN A 419 38.99 12.84 -15.68
CA ASN A 419 37.64 13.29 -15.31
C ASN A 419 37.27 14.64 -15.98
N GLN A 420 37.60 14.78 -17.26
CA GLN A 420 37.33 15.96 -18.08
C GLN A 420 36.84 15.52 -19.46
N GLY A 421 36.50 16.48 -20.33
CA GLY A 421 36.03 16.20 -21.68
C GLY A 421 34.51 15.99 -21.80
N TYR A 422 34.04 15.86 -23.03
CA TYR A 422 32.63 15.80 -23.38
C TYR A 422 31.95 14.56 -22.81
N VAL A 423 32.53 13.37 -23.00
CA VAL A 423 31.97 12.11 -22.49
C VAL A 423 31.84 12.15 -20.97
N TYR A 424 32.86 12.67 -20.28
CA TYR A 424 32.81 12.85 -18.83
C TYR A 424 31.68 13.80 -18.42
N LYS A 425 31.60 14.99 -19.03
CA LYS A 425 30.57 16.00 -18.73
C LYS A 425 29.16 15.44 -18.91
N ILE A 426 28.91 14.64 -19.95
CA ILE A 426 27.60 14.02 -20.17
C ILE A 426 27.31 13.01 -19.04
N ILE A 427 28.25 12.13 -18.72
CA ILE A 427 28.04 11.10 -17.70
C ILE A 427 27.86 11.74 -16.31
N GLU A 428 28.67 12.73 -15.96
CA GLU A 428 28.63 13.43 -14.68
C GLU A 428 27.31 14.19 -14.48
N ASN A 429 26.81 14.85 -15.52
CA ASN A 429 25.56 15.60 -15.47
C ASN A 429 24.32 14.72 -15.74
N SER A 430 24.43 13.39 -15.71
CA SER A 430 23.27 12.48 -15.83
C SER A 430 22.26 12.69 -14.70
N SER A 431 22.70 13.19 -13.54
CA SER A 431 21.84 13.53 -12.41
C SER A 431 20.81 14.61 -12.73
N GLU A 432 21.04 15.48 -13.72
CA GLU A 432 20.07 16.51 -14.11
C GLU A 432 18.78 15.86 -14.67
N LEU A 433 18.90 14.82 -15.48
CA LEU A 433 17.74 14.06 -16.01
C LEU A 433 16.97 13.37 -14.88
N ILE A 434 17.68 12.91 -13.85
CA ILE A 434 17.08 12.32 -12.65
C ILE A 434 16.34 13.42 -11.86
N GLU A 435 16.95 14.58 -11.66
CA GLU A 435 16.36 15.70 -10.93
C GLU A 435 15.11 16.25 -11.62
N GLU A 436 15.10 16.40 -12.96
CA GLU A 436 13.92 16.80 -13.73
C GLU A 436 12.75 15.81 -13.55
N ARG A 437 13.03 14.50 -13.64
CA ARG A 437 12.02 13.45 -13.43
C ARG A 437 11.53 13.44 -11.98
N ILE A 438 12.43 13.55 -10.99
CA ILE A 438 12.06 13.64 -9.57
C ILE A 438 11.21 14.90 -9.32
N GLN A 439 11.52 16.02 -9.96
CA GLN A 439 10.76 17.26 -9.84
C GLN A 439 9.33 17.09 -10.39
N SER A 440 9.15 16.38 -11.52
CA SER A 440 7.83 16.02 -12.06
C SER A 440 7.02 15.11 -11.13
N LEU A 441 7.68 14.20 -10.40
CA LEU A 441 7.04 13.36 -9.40
C LEU A 441 6.67 14.17 -8.14
N ASN A 442 7.53 15.10 -7.73
CA ASN A 442 7.28 16.02 -6.62
C ASN A 442 6.12 16.99 -6.93
N THR A 443 5.99 17.47 -8.16
CA THR A 443 4.84 18.30 -8.56
C THR A 443 3.55 17.50 -8.51
N LYS A 444 3.54 16.23 -8.93
CA LYS A 444 2.38 15.34 -8.74
C LYS A 444 2.02 15.16 -7.25
N ILE A 445 3.02 14.93 -6.39
CA ILE A 445 2.80 14.83 -4.94
C ILE A 445 2.17 16.12 -4.39
N ASN A 446 2.76 17.27 -4.70
CA ASN A 446 2.38 18.54 -4.10
C ASN A 446 1.06 19.12 -4.65
N LEU A 447 0.78 18.93 -5.94
CA LEU A 447 -0.39 19.52 -6.60
C LEU A 447 -1.61 18.60 -6.64
N GLU A 448 -1.42 17.27 -6.60
CA GLU A 448 -2.54 16.32 -6.67
C GLU A 448 -2.75 15.53 -5.37
N LEU A 449 -1.69 14.91 -4.83
CA LEU A 449 -1.84 13.92 -3.74
C LEU A 449 -1.96 14.55 -2.36
N ASN A 450 -1.08 15.51 -2.03
CA ASN A 450 -1.10 16.21 -0.74
C ASN A 450 -2.42 16.98 -0.49
N PRO A 451 -2.97 17.74 -1.47
CA PRO A 451 -4.24 18.44 -1.27
C PRO A 451 -5.41 17.47 -1.03
N LYS A 452 -5.45 16.34 -1.75
CA LYS A 452 -6.46 15.29 -1.51
C LYS A 452 -6.32 14.69 -0.10
N LEU A 453 -5.09 14.48 0.36
CA LEU A 453 -4.81 13.96 1.71
C LEU A 453 -5.20 14.94 2.82
N GLU A 454 -4.96 16.24 2.63
CA GLU A 454 -5.39 17.28 3.58
C GLU A 454 -6.92 17.42 3.60
N ASN A 455 -7.59 17.39 2.45
CA ASN A 455 -9.05 17.46 2.36
C ASN A 455 -9.70 16.28 3.10
N ILE A 456 -9.17 15.06 2.95
CA ILE A 456 -9.67 13.87 3.67
C ILE A 456 -9.41 14.00 5.19
N LYS A 457 -8.24 14.52 5.61
CA LYS A 457 -7.91 14.69 7.04
C LYS A 457 -8.73 15.79 7.73
N ASN A 458 -9.11 16.83 6.99
CA ASN A 458 -9.80 18.00 7.53
C ASN A 458 -11.33 17.86 7.52
N GLU A 459 -11.89 16.90 6.78
CA GLU A 459 -13.32 16.61 6.80
C GLU A 459 -13.71 15.94 8.15
N LYS A 460 -14.47 16.66 8.97
CA LYS A 460 -14.90 16.21 10.32
C LYS A 460 -16.28 15.55 10.32
N ILE A 461 -16.99 15.62 9.19
CA ILE A 461 -18.33 15.09 9.02
C ILE A 461 -18.25 13.60 8.74
N LYS A 462 -19.01 12.76 9.46
CA LYS A 462 -18.86 11.30 9.41
C LYS A 462 -19.72 10.62 8.36
N ASN A 463 -20.79 11.28 7.91
CA ASN A 463 -21.74 10.69 6.99
C ASN A 463 -22.46 11.73 6.14
N ILE A 464 -23.06 11.27 5.04
CA ILE A 464 -23.77 12.11 4.07
C ILE A 464 -24.93 12.88 4.72
N LYS A 465 -25.61 12.31 5.72
CA LYS A 465 -26.74 12.98 6.39
C LYS A 465 -26.26 14.22 7.17
N GLU A 466 -25.16 14.10 7.90
CA GLU A 466 -24.53 15.22 8.61
C GLU A 466 -24.07 16.31 7.63
N LEU A 467 -23.50 15.94 6.47
CA LEU A 467 -23.10 16.90 5.43
C LEU A 467 -24.32 17.67 4.92
N ARG A 468 -25.41 16.98 4.58
CA ARG A 468 -26.65 17.62 4.13
C ARG A 468 -27.20 18.56 5.18
N MET A 469 -27.21 18.15 6.43
CA MET A 469 -27.72 18.95 7.54
C MET A 469 -26.94 20.25 7.71
N LEU A 470 -25.62 20.25 7.51
CA LEU A 470 -24.80 21.48 7.51
C LEU A 470 -25.27 22.49 6.45
N TYR A 471 -25.48 22.06 5.21
CA TYR A 471 -25.90 22.96 4.12
C TYR A 471 -27.33 23.47 4.32
N ILE A 472 -28.22 22.63 4.84
CA ILE A 472 -29.60 23.03 5.18
C ILE A 472 -29.60 24.04 6.33
N LEU A 473 -28.80 23.81 7.37
CA LEU A 473 -28.67 24.75 8.50
C LEU A 473 -28.11 26.09 8.04
N LYS A 474 -27.11 26.10 7.16
CA LYS A 474 -26.57 27.35 6.61
C LYS A 474 -27.60 28.11 5.80
N PHE A 475 -28.41 27.41 5.00
CA PHE A 475 -29.55 28.04 4.33
C PHE A 475 -30.50 28.72 5.34
N CYS A 476 -30.90 28.01 6.40
CA CYS A 476 -31.78 28.56 7.43
C CYS A 476 -31.16 29.78 8.11
N GLU A 477 -29.85 29.76 8.38
CA GLU A 477 -29.10 30.88 8.94
C GLU A 477 -29.13 32.11 8.02
N ILE A 478 -28.86 31.93 6.72
CA ILE A 478 -28.92 33.01 5.72
C ILE A 478 -30.32 33.61 5.69
N ILE A 479 -31.37 32.79 5.60
CA ILE A 479 -32.76 33.26 5.57
C ILE A 479 -33.14 34.00 6.84
N ASN A 480 -32.76 33.49 8.00
CA ASN A 480 -33.04 34.15 9.28
C ASN A 480 -32.33 35.52 9.34
N SER A 481 -31.08 35.59 8.89
CA SER A 481 -30.30 36.85 8.88
C SER A 481 -30.81 37.90 7.89
N GLN A 482 -31.28 37.49 6.70
CA GLN A 482 -31.73 38.40 5.64
C GLN A 482 -33.17 38.88 5.87
N ASN A 483 -34.03 38.00 6.37
CA ASN A 483 -35.48 38.21 6.36
C ASN A 483 -36.14 38.08 7.74
N ASN A 484 -35.39 37.75 8.81
CA ASN A 484 -35.92 37.48 10.16
C ASN A 484 -37.00 36.37 10.17
N TYR A 485 -36.87 35.41 9.26
CA TYR A 485 -37.80 34.31 9.09
C TYR A 485 -37.22 32.98 9.57
N SER A 486 -38.01 32.23 10.33
CA SER A 486 -37.70 30.83 10.65
C SER A 486 -38.21 29.91 9.55
N VAL A 487 -37.37 29.01 9.05
CA VAL A 487 -37.75 28.07 7.99
C VAL A 487 -38.48 26.87 8.60
N PHE A 488 -39.73 26.63 8.18
CA PHE A 488 -40.56 25.50 8.64
C PHE A 488 -40.62 24.33 7.64
N GLY A 489 -40.17 24.54 6.41
CA GLY A 489 -40.14 23.51 5.36
C GLY A 489 -39.81 24.10 3.99
N PHE A 490 -39.80 23.25 2.98
CA PHE A 490 -39.37 23.59 1.62
C PHE A 490 -40.44 23.26 0.58
N ASN A 491 -40.46 24.01 -0.52
CA ASN A 491 -41.31 23.76 -1.66
C ASN A 491 -40.47 23.36 -2.88
N LEU A 492 -40.27 22.05 -3.03
CA LEU A 492 -39.51 21.49 -4.14
C LEU A 492 -40.48 21.01 -5.21
N LYS A 493 -40.44 21.61 -6.40
CA LYS A 493 -41.32 21.27 -7.55
C LYS A 493 -42.81 21.15 -7.18
N GLN A 494 -43.37 22.11 -6.44
CA GLN A 494 -44.78 22.14 -6.01
C GLN A 494 -45.16 21.08 -4.96
N THR A 495 -44.18 20.40 -4.34
CA THR A 495 -44.40 19.48 -3.23
C THR A 495 -43.86 20.05 -1.92
N LYS A 496 -44.65 19.91 -0.85
CA LYS A 496 -44.22 20.24 0.51
C LYS A 496 -43.28 19.18 1.02
N CYS A 497 -42.11 19.61 1.48
CA CYS A 497 -41.13 18.73 2.10
C CYS A 497 -40.64 19.33 3.42
N SER A 498 -40.46 18.46 4.42
CA SER A 498 -39.87 18.83 5.69
C SER A 498 -38.33 18.83 5.59
N ILE A 499 -37.67 19.33 6.63
CA ILE A 499 -36.20 19.22 6.75
C ILE A 499 -35.76 17.74 6.74
N GLU A 500 -36.55 16.83 7.32
CA GLU A 500 -36.21 15.40 7.38
C GLU A 500 -36.20 14.75 6.00
N ASN A 501 -37.12 15.15 5.11
CA ASN A 501 -37.16 14.67 3.72
C ASN A 501 -35.86 15.03 2.98
N LEU A 502 -35.30 16.22 3.21
CA LEU A 502 -34.07 16.69 2.58
C LEU A 502 -32.81 15.89 2.97
N LEU A 503 -32.87 15.03 3.99
CA LEU A 503 -31.75 14.15 4.32
C LEU A 503 -31.60 12.97 3.35
N THR A 504 -32.59 12.74 2.48
CA THR A 504 -32.58 11.69 1.45
C THR A 504 -32.01 12.19 0.11
N ASP A 505 -31.47 11.27 -0.70
CA ASP A 505 -30.80 11.60 -1.97
C ASP A 505 -31.72 12.34 -2.95
N GLU A 506 -32.94 11.84 -3.11
CA GLU A 506 -33.91 12.37 -4.06
C GLU A 506 -34.29 13.84 -3.77
N TYR A 507 -34.65 14.15 -2.53
CA TYR A 507 -35.09 15.49 -2.14
C TYR A 507 -33.91 16.47 -2.06
N PHE A 508 -32.72 16.02 -1.65
CA PHE A 508 -31.54 16.90 -1.58
C PHE A 508 -31.05 17.31 -2.98
N GLU A 509 -31.10 16.43 -3.97
CA GLU A 509 -30.78 16.80 -5.36
C GLU A 509 -31.78 17.83 -5.91
N LEU A 510 -33.06 17.70 -5.58
CA LEU A 510 -34.06 18.72 -5.93
C LEU A 510 -33.79 20.06 -5.26
N PHE A 511 -33.34 20.06 -4.01
CA PHE A 511 -32.93 21.26 -3.27
C PHE A 511 -31.71 21.94 -3.89
N LYS A 512 -30.69 21.16 -4.24
CA LYS A 512 -29.45 21.65 -4.86
C LYS A 512 -29.66 22.28 -6.24
N ASN A 513 -30.51 21.66 -7.06
CA ASN A 513 -30.68 22.02 -8.46
C ASN A 513 -31.70 23.15 -8.70
N GLN A 514 -32.34 23.68 -7.66
CA GLN A 514 -33.21 24.84 -7.80
C GLN A 514 -32.40 26.14 -7.96
N PRO A 515 -32.75 27.01 -8.93
CA PRO A 515 -32.07 28.29 -9.11
C PRO A 515 -32.24 29.20 -7.90
N ASN A 516 -33.43 29.20 -7.30
CA ASN A 516 -33.73 29.79 -5.99
C ASN A 516 -34.52 28.77 -5.18
N ILE A 517 -34.07 28.51 -3.96
CA ILE A 517 -34.71 27.54 -3.07
C ILE A 517 -35.95 28.19 -2.46
N ASN A 518 -37.09 27.52 -2.64
CA ASN A 518 -38.36 27.95 -2.10
C ASN A 518 -38.61 27.35 -0.71
N TYR A 519 -39.04 28.17 0.25
CA TYR A 519 -39.23 27.78 1.64
C TYR A 519 -40.51 28.36 2.25
N TYR A 520 -40.96 27.74 3.35
CA TYR A 520 -42.07 28.20 4.17
C TYR A 520 -41.53 28.87 5.44
N TYR A 521 -42.09 30.03 5.79
CA TYR A 521 -41.67 30.80 6.97
C TYR A 521 -42.74 31.01 8.04
N SER A 522 -43.96 30.52 7.78
CA SER A 522 -45.07 30.57 8.73
C SER A 522 -45.93 29.32 8.60
N THR A 523 -46.72 29.03 9.63
CA THR A 523 -47.72 27.95 9.63
C THR A 523 -48.88 28.19 8.65
N TYR A 524 -49.01 29.40 8.07
CA TYR A 524 -50.11 29.82 7.19
C TYR A 524 -49.79 29.74 5.68
N ASN A 525 -48.98 28.78 5.23
CA ASN A 525 -48.65 28.54 3.81
C ASN A 525 -47.93 29.69 3.07
N SER A 526 -47.35 30.66 3.78
CA SER A 526 -46.59 31.72 3.14
C SER A 526 -45.28 31.16 2.55
N THR A 527 -45.12 31.29 1.23
CA THR A 527 -43.94 30.83 0.48
C THR A 527 -43.03 32.01 0.16
N ALA A 528 -41.72 31.81 0.31
CA ALA A 528 -40.70 32.76 -0.10
C ALA A 528 -39.61 32.04 -0.90
N SER A 529 -38.87 32.79 -1.70
CA SER A 529 -37.78 32.31 -2.55
C SER A 529 -36.68 33.36 -2.60
N GLY A 530 -35.41 32.99 -2.51
CA GLY A 530 -34.37 34.03 -2.66
C GLY A 530 -32.93 33.59 -2.54
N VAL A 531 -32.65 32.40 -1.98
CA VAL A 531 -31.27 31.92 -1.83
C VAL A 531 -31.02 30.76 -2.78
N SER A 532 -29.95 30.87 -3.57
CA SER A 532 -29.48 29.79 -4.45
C SER A 532 -28.51 28.88 -3.71
N PHE A 533 -28.35 27.64 -4.17
CA PHE A 533 -27.41 26.71 -3.54
C PHE A 533 -25.96 27.22 -3.57
N SER A 534 -25.56 27.89 -4.66
CA SER A 534 -24.23 28.51 -4.77
C SER A 534 -23.98 29.60 -3.71
N GLN A 535 -25.02 30.31 -3.26
CA GLN A 535 -24.89 31.28 -2.16
C GLN A 535 -24.68 30.58 -0.80
N ILE A 536 -25.25 29.39 -0.60
CA ILE A 536 -24.98 28.54 0.56
C ILE A 536 -23.51 28.11 0.55
N GLU A 537 -23.00 27.66 -0.60
CA GLU A 537 -21.59 27.25 -0.77
C GLU A 537 -20.62 28.40 -0.48
N LYS A 538 -20.91 29.61 -0.99
CA LYS A 538 -20.11 30.81 -0.70
C LYS A 538 -20.10 31.19 0.78
N ALA A 539 -21.20 30.96 1.48
CA ALA A 539 -21.32 31.26 2.91
C ALA A 539 -20.63 30.22 3.81
N LEU A 540 -20.24 29.08 3.26
CA LEU A 540 -19.42 28.04 3.91
C LEU A 540 -18.00 28.05 3.34
N ASP A 541 -17.37 29.23 3.26
CA ASP A 541 -15.99 29.43 2.78
C ASP A 541 -15.71 28.83 1.38
N ASN A 542 -16.66 28.94 0.44
CA ASN A 542 -16.61 28.31 -0.89
C ASN A 542 -16.47 26.78 -0.86
N SER A 543 -16.92 26.10 0.20
CA SER A 543 -16.90 24.65 0.25
C SER A 543 -17.92 24.06 -0.73
N ILE A 544 -17.42 23.45 -1.80
CA ILE A 544 -18.23 22.85 -2.85
C ILE A 544 -18.83 21.53 -2.33
N TYR A 545 -20.16 21.44 -2.30
CA TYR A 545 -20.85 20.27 -1.73
C TYR A 545 -20.47 18.98 -2.46
N SER A 546 -20.28 19.03 -3.79
CA SER A 546 -19.90 17.83 -4.57
C SER A 546 -18.51 17.31 -4.22
N GLU A 547 -17.53 18.17 -3.94
CA GLU A 547 -16.18 17.75 -3.56
C GLU A 547 -16.18 17.07 -2.18
N ARG A 548 -16.96 17.62 -1.24
CA ARG A 548 -17.14 17.03 0.10
C ARG A 548 -17.94 15.74 0.04
N LEU A 549 -18.94 15.65 -0.83
CA LEU A 549 -19.70 14.43 -1.06
C LEU A 549 -18.85 13.32 -1.67
N GLU A 550 -17.97 13.63 -2.64
CA GLU A 550 -17.02 12.66 -3.19
C GLU A 550 -16.03 12.16 -2.12
N THR A 551 -15.57 13.06 -1.24
CA THR A 551 -14.73 12.71 -0.09
C THR A 551 -15.42 11.70 0.84
N LEU A 552 -16.74 11.86 1.08
CA LEU A 552 -17.52 10.95 1.93
C LEU A 552 -17.95 9.65 1.22
N LYS A 553 -18.31 9.69 -0.07
CA LYS A 553 -18.75 8.51 -0.85
C LYS A 553 -17.60 7.54 -1.16
N SER A 554 -16.37 8.03 -1.24
CA SER A 554 -15.21 7.23 -1.65
C SER A 554 -14.61 6.34 -0.55
N GLY A 555 -15.27 6.20 0.61
CA GLY A 555 -14.85 5.29 1.69
C GLY A 555 -13.56 5.75 2.37
N GLU A 556 -13.68 6.40 3.53
CA GLU A 556 -12.59 7.06 4.28
C GLU A 556 -11.29 6.24 4.41
N LYS A 557 -11.36 4.91 4.43
CA LYS A 557 -10.18 4.04 4.60
C LYS A 557 -9.57 3.51 3.30
N GLU A 558 -10.37 3.21 2.27
CA GLU A 558 -9.85 2.61 1.03
C GLU A 558 -9.14 3.66 0.16
N ASN A 559 -9.72 4.86 0.02
CA ASN A 559 -9.12 5.93 -0.78
C ASN A 559 -7.88 6.54 -0.09
N LEU A 560 -7.90 6.68 1.24
CA LEU A 560 -6.74 7.13 2.03
C LEU A 560 -5.58 6.13 1.92
N ASN A 561 -5.87 4.82 1.99
CA ASN A 561 -4.85 3.79 1.74
C ASN A 561 -4.36 3.81 0.28
N GLN A 562 -5.21 4.02 -0.71
CA GLN A 562 -4.79 4.15 -2.11
C GLN A 562 -3.85 5.34 -2.32
N ILE A 563 -4.18 6.53 -1.81
CA ILE A 563 -3.31 7.71 -1.90
C ILE A 563 -1.97 7.47 -1.19
N LYS A 564 -1.99 6.84 0.00
CA LYS A 564 -0.75 6.46 0.71
C LYS A 564 0.08 5.43 -0.08
N THR A 565 -0.56 4.50 -0.77
CA THR A 565 0.11 3.50 -1.61
C THR A 565 0.74 4.17 -2.84
N GLU A 566 0.01 5.09 -3.48
CA GLU A 566 0.53 5.84 -4.62
C GLU A 566 1.72 6.74 -4.23
N LEU A 567 1.70 7.32 -3.02
CA LEU A 567 2.86 8.04 -2.47
C LEU A 567 4.08 7.13 -2.30
N ILE A 568 3.89 5.90 -1.83
CA ILE A 568 4.97 4.90 -1.72
C ILE A 568 5.47 4.50 -3.11
N ASP A 569 4.57 4.24 -4.06
CA ASP A 569 4.96 3.89 -5.43
C ASP A 569 5.75 5.01 -6.09
N ILE A 570 5.40 6.27 -5.83
CA ILE A 570 6.18 7.42 -6.32
C ILE A 570 7.55 7.47 -5.64
N GLU A 571 7.65 7.23 -4.33
CA GLU A 571 8.96 7.15 -3.64
C GLU A 571 9.81 5.99 -4.18
N ASN A 572 9.21 4.83 -4.44
CA ASN A 572 9.89 3.68 -5.06
C ASN A 572 10.38 4.03 -6.46
N LYS A 573 9.57 4.72 -7.28
CA LYS A 573 9.99 5.23 -8.59
C LYS A 573 11.14 6.23 -8.49
N LYS A 574 11.17 7.11 -7.48
CA LYS A 574 12.31 8.00 -7.25
C LYS A 574 13.57 7.22 -6.91
N GLN A 575 13.47 6.17 -6.08
CA GLN A 575 14.61 5.31 -5.76
C GLN A 575 15.10 4.54 -6.98
N GLU A 576 14.19 3.99 -7.79
CA GLU A 576 14.51 3.32 -9.05
C GLU A 576 15.25 4.26 -10.01
N LEU A 577 14.77 5.50 -10.18
CA LEU A 577 15.41 6.52 -11.01
C LEU A 577 16.86 6.80 -10.59
N ASN A 578 17.14 6.85 -9.27
CA ASN A 578 18.50 7.05 -8.76
C ASN A 578 19.44 5.85 -9.02
N SER A 579 18.90 4.69 -9.41
CA SER A 579 19.68 3.49 -9.74
C SER A 579 19.91 3.29 -11.24
N LYS A 580 19.22 4.07 -12.08
CA LYS A 580 19.31 3.97 -13.54
C LYS A 580 20.60 4.59 -14.06
N LYS A 581 21.20 3.94 -15.05
CA LYS A 581 22.31 4.46 -15.82
C LYS A 581 21.84 5.45 -16.88
N LEU A 582 22.72 6.32 -17.35
CA LEU A 582 22.43 7.36 -18.33
C LEU A 582 21.68 6.79 -19.55
N PHE A 583 22.11 5.66 -20.09
CA PHE A 583 21.47 5.06 -21.27
C PHE A 583 20.01 4.62 -21.02
N GLU A 584 19.64 4.32 -19.77
CA GLU A 584 18.25 3.98 -19.36
C GLU A 584 17.42 5.25 -19.09
N LEU A 585 18.08 6.40 -18.95
CA LEU A 585 17.44 7.70 -18.82
C LEU A 585 17.20 8.36 -20.18
N LEU A 586 17.97 8.02 -21.20
CA LEU A 586 17.85 8.57 -22.55
C LEU A 586 16.79 7.84 -23.39
N ASP A 587 15.97 8.60 -24.09
CA ASP A 587 14.95 8.16 -25.05
C ASP A 587 14.91 9.08 -26.28
N GLU A 588 14.07 8.75 -27.26
CA GLU A 588 13.95 9.52 -28.51
C GLU A 588 13.54 10.99 -28.29
N ASN A 589 12.88 11.31 -27.17
CA ASN A 589 12.36 12.65 -26.89
C ASN A 589 13.38 13.53 -26.14
N ASN A 590 14.18 12.94 -25.24
CA ASN A 590 15.10 13.71 -24.38
C ASN A 590 16.57 13.64 -24.82
N SER A 591 16.97 12.69 -25.67
CA SER A 591 18.38 12.51 -25.99
C SER A 591 18.99 13.70 -26.74
N ALA A 592 18.31 14.16 -27.79
CA ALA A 592 18.77 15.29 -28.60
C ALA A 592 18.94 16.59 -27.78
N PRO A 593 17.93 17.08 -27.03
CA PRO A 593 18.08 18.29 -26.24
C PRO A 593 19.14 18.15 -25.12
N TYR A 594 19.28 16.94 -24.54
CA TYR A 594 20.30 16.69 -23.52
C TYR A 594 21.73 16.81 -24.07
N PHE A 595 22.02 16.18 -25.21
CA PHE A 595 23.34 16.30 -25.84
C PHE A 595 23.59 17.71 -26.38
N GLU A 596 22.56 18.40 -26.91
CA GLU A 596 22.64 19.77 -27.43
C GLU A 596 23.09 20.80 -26.38
N LYS A 597 22.73 20.61 -25.11
CA LYS A 597 23.14 21.48 -23.99
C LYS A 597 24.67 21.56 -23.85
N TYR A 598 25.34 20.41 -23.98
CA TYR A 598 26.81 20.29 -23.84
C TYR A 598 27.55 20.45 -25.17
N TYR A 599 26.80 20.74 -26.23
CA TYR A 599 27.25 20.82 -27.61
C TYR A 599 27.91 22.16 -27.96
N SER A 600 27.72 23.17 -27.11
CA SER A 600 28.11 24.55 -27.34
C SER A 600 29.62 24.82 -27.21
N GLU A 601 30.41 23.87 -26.69
CA GLU A 601 31.88 23.89 -26.69
C GLU A 601 32.47 23.36 -28.02
N LYS A 602 32.08 23.99 -29.14
CA LYS A 602 32.26 23.56 -30.55
C LYS A 602 33.68 23.34 -31.10
N LYS A 603 34.72 23.06 -30.30
CA LYS A 603 36.12 22.95 -30.82
C LYS A 603 36.88 21.66 -30.52
N ILE A 604 36.31 20.68 -29.80
CA ILE A 604 37.12 19.56 -29.29
C ILE A 604 36.79 18.20 -29.94
N ILE A 605 35.57 17.96 -30.43
CA ILE A 605 35.16 16.63 -30.96
C ILE A 605 34.72 16.69 -32.42
N ASN A 606 35.31 15.82 -33.24
CA ASN A 606 34.99 15.72 -34.67
C ASN A 606 33.83 14.72 -34.95
N ASN A 607 33.70 13.65 -34.16
CA ASN A 607 32.83 12.49 -34.43
C ASN A 607 31.76 12.24 -33.36
N TYR A 608 31.20 13.31 -32.79
CA TYR A 608 30.17 13.26 -31.74
C TYR A 608 28.99 12.33 -32.00
N LYS A 609 28.58 12.14 -33.27
CA LYS A 609 27.40 11.33 -33.61
C LYS A 609 27.60 9.88 -33.19
N LEU A 610 28.80 9.36 -33.43
CA LEU A 610 29.20 8.04 -32.96
C LEU A 610 29.25 8.00 -31.44
N ILE A 611 29.85 9.01 -30.80
CA ILE A 611 29.98 9.07 -29.33
C ILE A 611 28.60 9.08 -28.67
N ASN A 612 27.67 9.89 -29.17
CA ASN A 612 26.29 9.95 -28.66
C ASN A 612 25.57 8.62 -28.89
N TYR A 613 25.76 7.97 -30.04
CA TYR A 613 25.23 6.62 -30.27
C TYR A 613 25.76 5.61 -29.23
N LEU A 614 27.06 5.62 -28.95
CA LEU A 614 27.68 4.73 -27.97
C LEU A 614 27.14 4.96 -26.55
N LEU A 615 26.83 6.21 -26.19
CA LEU A 615 26.22 6.59 -24.91
C LEU A 615 24.74 6.21 -24.83
N ILE A 616 23.96 6.49 -25.89
CA ILE A 616 22.52 6.13 -25.97
C ILE A 616 22.31 4.62 -25.87
N LYS A 617 23.18 3.82 -26.51
CA LYS A 617 23.10 2.36 -26.48
C LYS A 617 23.78 1.73 -25.26
N GLY A 618 24.40 2.54 -24.37
CA GLY A 618 25.07 2.06 -23.17
C GLY A 618 26.37 1.28 -23.41
N TYR A 619 26.95 1.38 -24.61
CA TYR A 619 28.27 0.83 -24.93
C TYR A 619 29.40 1.63 -24.26
N ILE A 620 29.19 2.93 -24.05
CA ILE A 620 29.94 3.75 -23.09
C ILE A 620 28.95 4.19 -22.02
N ASN A 621 29.32 4.03 -20.75
CA ASN A 621 28.46 4.33 -19.60
C ASN A 621 29.33 4.66 -18.37
N GLU A 622 28.71 4.81 -17.21
CA GLU A 622 29.33 5.17 -15.92
C GLU A 622 30.49 4.24 -15.52
N ASP A 623 30.50 3.00 -16.02
CA ASP A 623 31.50 1.98 -15.72
C ASP A 623 32.79 2.13 -16.57
N TYR A 624 32.93 3.20 -17.37
CA TYR A 624 34.03 3.39 -18.32
C TYR A 624 35.43 3.18 -17.70
N ASN A 625 35.60 3.49 -16.41
CA ASN A 625 36.85 3.32 -15.66
C ASN A 625 37.39 1.87 -15.67
N HIS A 626 36.50 0.87 -15.71
CA HIS A 626 36.87 -0.54 -15.81
C HIS A 626 37.53 -0.91 -17.13
N TYR A 627 37.35 -0.09 -18.17
CA TYR A 627 37.84 -0.35 -19.52
C TYR A 627 39.10 0.46 -19.86
N ILE A 628 39.45 1.47 -19.05
CA ILE A 628 40.62 2.36 -19.27
C ILE A 628 41.74 2.18 -18.23
N SER A 629 41.46 1.57 -17.07
CA SER A 629 42.42 1.44 -15.96
C SER A 629 42.54 0.00 -15.45
N TYR A 630 43.75 -0.38 -15.00
CA TYR A 630 44.02 -1.70 -14.41
C TYR A 630 43.89 -1.62 -12.88
N PHE A 631 42.94 -2.38 -12.29
CA PHE A 631 42.71 -2.37 -10.85
C PHE A 631 43.77 -3.19 -10.09
N HIS A 632 44.50 -2.55 -9.19
CA HIS A 632 45.46 -3.24 -8.31
C HIS A 632 44.73 -3.83 -7.08
N PRO A 633 44.83 -5.14 -6.81
CA PRO A 633 44.21 -5.74 -5.62
C PRO A 633 44.83 -5.16 -4.33
N GLY A 634 44.04 -4.40 -3.55
CA GLY A 634 44.44 -3.86 -2.23
C GLY A 634 44.05 -2.40 -1.94
N SER A 635 43.62 -1.61 -2.91
CA SER A 635 43.12 -0.24 -2.73
C SER A 635 41.61 -0.20 -2.47
N ILE A 636 41.11 0.80 -1.71
CA ILE A 636 39.66 1.08 -1.65
C ILE A 636 39.15 1.34 -3.06
N THR A 637 37.96 0.85 -3.38
CA THR A 637 37.37 1.08 -4.70
C THR A 637 36.97 2.54 -4.86
N LYS A 638 36.78 3.01 -6.09
CA LYS A 638 36.33 4.39 -6.33
C LYS A 638 34.98 4.61 -5.64
N GLU A 639 34.09 3.63 -5.72
CA GLU A 639 32.76 3.67 -5.11
C GLU A 639 32.85 3.79 -3.57
N ASP A 640 33.75 3.05 -2.93
CA ASP A 640 33.99 3.18 -1.49
C ASP A 640 34.64 4.53 -1.14
N ASN A 641 35.48 5.07 -2.02
CA ASN A 641 36.10 6.39 -1.84
C ASN A 641 35.09 7.53 -2.00
N ASP A 642 34.20 7.44 -2.98
CA ASP A 642 33.11 8.39 -3.21
C ASP A 642 32.17 8.40 -2.00
N PHE A 643 31.89 7.23 -1.41
CA PHE A 643 31.16 7.15 -0.14
C PHE A 643 31.90 7.86 1.00
N LEU A 644 33.22 7.69 1.13
CA LEU A 644 34.01 8.44 2.13
C LEU A 644 33.97 9.95 1.92
N ILE A 645 34.05 10.40 0.67
CA ILE A 645 33.95 11.83 0.32
C ILE A 645 32.58 12.37 0.70
N SER A 646 31.50 11.62 0.46
CA SER A 646 30.12 12.02 0.81
C SER A 646 29.87 12.21 2.31
N LEU A 647 30.75 11.68 3.17
CA LEU A 647 30.70 11.90 4.62
C LEU A 647 31.34 13.23 5.06
N LEU A 648 31.90 14.01 4.13
CA LEU A 648 32.45 15.34 4.43
C LEU A 648 31.32 16.37 4.55
N PRO A 649 31.43 17.38 5.45
CA PRO A 649 30.35 18.33 5.72
C PRO A 649 29.87 19.18 4.52
N SER A 650 30.69 19.29 3.46
CA SER A 650 30.42 20.08 2.26
C SER A 650 29.81 19.28 1.10
N GLU A 651 29.66 17.97 1.25
CA GLU A 651 29.29 17.05 0.16
C GLU A 651 27.85 16.56 0.28
N LYS A 652 27.23 16.23 -0.87
CA LYS A 652 25.88 15.68 -0.93
C LYS A 652 25.91 14.20 -0.51
N ALA A 653 25.02 13.81 0.39
CA ALA A 653 24.87 12.41 0.77
C ALA A 653 24.50 11.54 -0.45
N LEU A 654 25.17 10.40 -0.59
CA LEU A 654 24.85 9.42 -1.62
C LEU A 654 23.55 8.66 -1.30
N SER A 655 23.03 7.96 -2.30
CA SER A 655 21.85 7.12 -2.13
C SER A 655 22.09 5.99 -1.12
N HIS A 656 21.04 5.59 -0.42
CA HIS A 656 21.11 4.51 0.57
C HIS A 656 21.53 3.15 -0.03
N ASN A 657 21.34 2.95 -1.32
CA ASN A 657 21.69 1.74 -2.07
C ASN A 657 23.04 1.84 -2.82
N HIS A 658 23.82 2.91 -2.60
CA HIS A 658 25.16 3.05 -3.18
C HIS A 658 26.01 1.82 -2.86
N LYS A 659 26.55 1.15 -3.89
CA LYS A 659 27.23 -0.13 -3.72
C LYS A 659 28.58 0.05 -3.06
N LEU A 660 28.80 -0.68 -1.97
CA LEU A 660 30.09 -0.74 -1.29
C LEU A 660 30.74 -2.10 -1.57
N LYS A 661 31.99 -2.09 -2.03
CA LYS A 661 32.71 -3.31 -2.45
C LYS A 661 33.62 -3.80 -1.31
N GLU A 662 34.46 -2.92 -0.76
CA GLU A 662 35.46 -3.25 0.25
C GLU A 662 35.09 -2.70 1.63
N VAL A 663 33.86 -2.99 2.11
CA VAL A 663 33.30 -2.45 3.37
C VAL A 663 34.24 -2.64 4.56
N LYS A 664 34.93 -3.79 4.64
CA LYS A 664 35.91 -4.11 5.71
C LYS A 664 37.04 -3.08 5.82
N THR A 665 37.54 -2.57 4.70
CA THR A 665 38.60 -1.56 4.69
C THR A 665 38.03 -0.15 4.85
N LEU A 666 36.87 0.09 4.24
CA LEU A 666 36.11 1.34 4.35
C LEU A 666 35.78 1.72 5.80
N ILE A 667 35.24 0.78 6.59
CA ILE A 667 34.88 1.06 7.99
C ILE A 667 36.07 1.47 8.87
N LYS A 668 37.31 1.14 8.47
CA LYS A 668 38.51 1.58 9.20
C LYS A 668 38.87 3.03 8.92
N LYS A 669 38.36 3.59 7.81
CA LYS A 669 38.61 4.98 7.38
C LYS A 669 37.50 5.97 7.79
N ILE A 670 36.28 5.48 8.06
CA ILE A 670 35.17 6.31 8.54
C ILE A 670 35.46 6.80 9.97
N LYS A 671 35.35 8.12 10.21
CA LYS A 671 35.56 8.70 11.54
C LYS A 671 34.36 8.39 12.46
N PRO A 672 34.56 8.22 13.77
CA PRO A 672 33.47 7.92 14.71
C PRO A 672 32.29 8.92 14.66
N GLU A 673 32.58 10.21 14.47
CA GLU A 673 31.58 11.29 14.40
C GLU A 673 30.63 11.14 13.20
N ASN A 674 31.12 10.59 12.08
CA ASN A 674 30.30 10.42 10.87
C ASN A 674 29.16 9.42 11.07
N TYR A 675 29.24 8.50 12.05
CA TYR A 675 28.17 7.55 12.33
C TYR A 675 26.88 8.18 12.89
N TYR A 676 26.91 9.46 13.24
CA TYR A 676 25.75 10.23 13.70
C TYR A 676 25.16 11.16 12.63
N GLN A 677 25.68 11.10 11.40
CA GLN A 677 25.26 11.95 10.29
C GLN A 677 24.39 11.19 9.29
N GLU A 678 23.45 11.86 8.63
CA GLU A 678 22.52 11.21 7.68
C GLU A 678 23.23 10.53 6.50
N ALA A 679 24.38 11.05 6.06
CA ALA A 679 25.16 10.49 4.95
C ALA A 679 25.70 9.08 5.22
N ILE A 680 25.74 8.62 6.48
CA ILE A 680 26.20 7.26 6.82
C ILE A 680 25.18 6.18 6.46
N LEU A 681 23.91 6.54 6.26
CA LEU A 681 22.81 5.60 6.07
C LEU A 681 22.94 4.88 4.73
N ASN A 682 23.53 3.68 4.74
CA ASN A 682 23.77 2.85 3.57
C ASN A 682 23.45 1.37 3.86
N PHE A 683 22.77 0.70 2.94
CA PHE A 683 22.29 -0.67 3.12
C PHE A 683 23.42 -1.70 3.27
N TYR A 684 24.44 -1.64 2.40
CA TYR A 684 25.60 -2.54 2.43
C TYR A 684 26.45 -2.34 3.70
N LEU A 685 26.52 -1.10 4.19
CA LEU A 685 27.20 -0.80 5.45
C LEU A 685 26.46 -1.46 6.64
N ILE A 686 25.13 -1.34 6.70
CA ILE A 686 24.35 -1.93 7.80
C ILE A 686 24.43 -3.46 7.77
N ASP A 687 24.25 -4.09 6.60
CA ASP A 687 24.38 -5.55 6.44
C ASP A 687 25.74 -6.03 6.96
N TYR A 688 26.83 -5.37 6.55
CA TYR A 688 28.17 -5.71 7.02
C TYR A 688 28.33 -5.54 8.53
N LEU A 689 27.79 -4.46 9.12
CA LEU A 689 27.86 -4.21 10.56
C LEU A 689 27.11 -5.27 11.37
N ILE A 690 25.95 -5.74 10.88
CA ILE A 690 25.15 -6.80 11.50
C ILE A 690 25.87 -8.15 11.39
N GLU A 691 26.28 -8.54 10.19
CA GLU A 691 26.92 -9.83 9.92
C GLU A 691 28.24 -9.99 10.69
N ASN A 692 28.99 -8.91 10.87
CA ASN A 692 30.24 -8.89 11.62
C ASN A 692 30.08 -8.48 13.09
N LYS A 693 28.84 -8.30 13.58
CA LYS A 693 28.51 -7.98 14.98
C LYS A 693 29.24 -6.75 15.54
N ILE A 694 29.37 -5.70 14.75
CA ILE A 694 30.09 -4.46 15.12
C ILE A 694 29.12 -3.50 15.83
N ASN A 695 28.69 -3.90 17.02
CA ASN A 695 27.57 -3.27 17.74
C ASN A 695 27.78 -1.79 18.09
N ALA A 696 29.00 -1.36 18.40
CA ALA A 696 29.25 0.03 18.80
C ALA A 696 28.87 1.03 17.70
N LYS A 697 29.27 0.74 16.46
CA LYS A 697 28.98 1.58 15.28
C LYS A 697 27.51 1.49 14.88
N LEU A 698 26.94 0.29 14.96
CA LEU A 698 25.53 0.06 14.70
C LEU A 698 24.66 0.86 15.68
N ASN A 699 24.98 0.85 16.98
CA ASN A 699 24.26 1.62 17.99
C ASN A 699 24.30 3.14 17.73
N SER A 700 25.39 3.70 17.20
CA SER A 700 25.45 5.10 16.78
C SER A 700 24.46 5.41 15.65
N ILE A 701 24.33 4.51 14.67
CA ILE A 701 23.35 4.62 13.59
C ILE A 701 21.93 4.49 14.14
N ILE A 702 21.69 3.57 15.09
CA ILE A 702 20.37 3.43 15.74
C ILE A 702 19.99 4.69 16.51
N ALA A 703 20.95 5.34 17.20
CA ALA A 703 20.71 6.61 17.87
C ALA A 703 20.36 7.75 16.89
N LEU A 704 20.87 7.70 15.66
CA LEU A 704 20.45 8.60 14.58
C LEU A 704 19.01 8.28 14.14
N LEU A 705 18.68 7.01 13.89
CA LEU A 705 17.35 6.58 13.47
C LEU A 705 16.26 6.86 14.53
N SER A 706 16.61 6.74 15.82
CA SER A 706 15.68 6.98 16.92
C SER A 706 15.26 8.44 17.09
N LYS A 707 15.85 9.37 16.34
CA LYS A 707 15.37 10.77 16.27
C LYS A 707 13.98 10.85 15.63
N GLY A 708 13.53 9.82 14.92
CA GLY A 708 12.15 9.71 14.43
C GLY A 708 11.75 10.74 13.38
N ASN A 709 12.70 11.37 12.70
CA ASN A 709 12.41 12.26 11.58
C ASN A 709 11.92 11.45 10.36
N GLU A 710 11.25 12.12 9.43
CA GLU A 710 10.65 11.48 8.24
C GLU A 710 11.70 10.66 7.44
N LYS A 711 12.93 11.16 7.34
CA LYS A 711 14.04 10.48 6.66
C LYS A 711 14.43 9.16 7.33
N SER A 712 14.47 9.12 8.67
CA SER A 712 14.78 7.89 9.42
C SER A 712 13.72 6.82 9.20
N VAL A 713 12.45 7.22 9.19
CA VAL A 713 11.32 6.29 8.93
C VAL A 713 11.40 5.75 7.49
N LYS A 714 11.65 6.62 6.51
CA LYS A 714 11.85 6.23 5.10
C LYS A 714 13.03 5.26 4.94
N PHE A 715 14.15 5.52 5.62
CA PHE A 715 15.31 4.62 5.58
C PHE A 715 15.00 3.23 6.16
N ILE A 716 14.33 3.17 7.32
CA ILE A 716 13.98 1.89 7.97
C ILE A 716 13.08 1.06 7.04
N ASP A 717 12.06 1.68 6.45
CA ASP A 717 11.12 0.98 5.56
C ASP A 717 11.85 0.46 4.30
N ALA A 718 12.65 1.30 3.65
CA ALA A 718 13.43 0.92 2.48
C ALA A 718 14.47 -0.19 2.79
N TYR A 719 15.14 -0.11 3.95
CA TYR A 719 16.07 -1.14 4.38
C TYR A 719 15.37 -2.47 4.65
N PHE A 720 14.18 -2.48 5.27
CA PHE A 720 13.45 -3.72 5.53
C PHE A 720 12.96 -4.41 4.25
N GLU A 721 12.70 -3.66 3.17
CA GLU A 721 12.44 -4.24 1.85
C GLU A 721 13.70 -4.84 1.21
N TYR A 722 14.82 -4.14 1.30
CA TYR A 722 16.11 -4.58 0.76
C TYR A 722 16.69 -5.81 1.48
N ALA A 723 16.70 -5.78 2.82
CA ALA A 723 17.50 -6.69 3.62
C ALA A 723 17.01 -8.14 3.57
N ASN A 724 17.96 -9.08 3.61
CA ASN A 724 17.64 -10.49 3.81
C ASN A 724 16.99 -10.73 5.19
N GLU A 725 16.35 -11.89 5.34
CA GLU A 725 15.56 -12.20 6.55
C GLU A 725 16.35 -12.12 7.86
N ASN A 726 17.62 -12.54 7.87
CA ASN A 726 18.46 -12.53 9.05
C ASN A 726 18.85 -11.09 9.46
N ASN A 727 19.31 -10.30 8.50
CA ASN A 727 19.74 -8.92 8.75
C ASN A 727 18.54 -8.03 9.12
N ARG A 728 17.39 -8.23 8.46
CA ARG A 728 16.12 -7.61 8.81
C ARG A 728 15.72 -7.91 10.25
N ALA A 729 15.75 -9.18 10.65
CA ALA A 729 15.37 -9.60 12.01
C ALA A 729 16.27 -8.97 13.08
N GLU A 730 17.58 -8.96 12.87
CA GLU A 730 18.53 -8.37 13.82
C GLU A 730 18.39 -6.86 13.92
N LEU A 731 18.31 -6.13 12.80
CA LEU A 731 18.09 -4.69 12.87
C LEU A 731 16.75 -4.35 13.54
N PHE A 732 15.69 -5.11 13.24
CA PHE A 732 14.38 -4.92 13.86
C PHE A 732 14.45 -5.06 15.38
N LYS A 733 15.10 -6.11 15.91
CA LYS A 733 15.32 -6.28 17.35
C LYS A 733 16.06 -5.10 17.97
N ILE A 734 17.18 -4.70 17.37
CA ILE A 734 18.03 -3.64 17.92
C ILE A 734 17.29 -2.30 17.95
N ILE A 735 16.54 -1.97 16.89
CA ILE A 735 15.72 -0.77 16.83
C ILE A 735 14.70 -0.77 17.98
N PHE A 736 13.90 -1.82 18.13
CA PHE A 736 12.83 -1.88 19.13
C PHE A 736 13.34 -1.97 20.57
N ILE A 737 14.53 -2.52 20.79
CA ILE A 737 15.17 -2.53 22.12
C ILE A 737 15.63 -1.12 22.53
N ASN A 738 16.15 -0.33 21.58
CA ASN A 738 16.80 0.95 21.84
C ASN A 738 15.88 2.17 21.62
N TRP A 739 14.72 2.00 20.99
CA TRP A 739 13.78 3.08 20.69
C TRP A 739 12.39 2.81 21.28
N SER A 740 12.15 3.33 22.48
CA SER A 740 10.90 3.13 23.23
C SER A 740 9.67 3.76 22.58
N GLU A 741 9.80 4.88 21.87
CA GLU A 741 8.66 5.59 21.25
C GLU A 741 8.24 5.05 19.88
N ILE A 742 8.92 4.02 19.35
CA ILE A 742 8.68 3.54 17.99
C ILE A 742 7.23 3.07 17.76
N LEU A 743 6.59 2.46 18.77
CA LEU A 743 5.18 2.04 18.66
C LEU A 743 4.25 3.24 18.45
N ASN A 744 4.48 4.34 19.16
CA ASN A 744 3.69 5.55 18.99
C ASN A 744 3.90 6.16 17.60
N LEU A 745 5.13 6.08 17.09
CA LEU A 745 5.42 6.50 15.72
C LEU A 745 4.65 5.64 14.72
N ILE A 746 4.76 4.31 14.78
CA ILE A 746 4.13 3.40 13.81
C ILE A 746 2.59 3.47 13.88
N PHE A 747 2.00 3.31 15.06
CA PHE A 747 0.54 3.10 15.19
C PHE A 747 -0.28 4.39 15.34
N ASN A 748 0.31 5.51 15.80
CA ASN A 748 -0.44 6.75 16.04
C ASN A 748 0.02 7.96 15.19
N LYS A 749 1.33 8.11 14.94
CA LYS A 749 1.87 9.32 14.28
C LYS A 749 2.23 9.13 12.80
N SER A 750 2.36 7.90 12.32
CA SER A 750 2.83 7.65 10.96
C SER A 750 1.72 7.85 9.91
N ASN A 751 2.10 8.38 8.74
CA ASN A 751 1.26 8.35 7.55
C ASN A 751 1.38 7.00 6.81
N LEU A 752 1.80 5.91 7.48
CA LEU A 752 1.94 4.61 6.83
C LEU A 752 0.57 4.05 6.38
N PRO A 753 0.50 3.32 5.25
CA PRO A 753 -0.69 2.56 4.87
C PRO A 753 -0.95 1.41 5.85
N ASP A 754 -2.21 0.97 5.93
CA ASP A 754 -2.61 -0.11 6.84
C ASP A 754 -1.85 -1.42 6.56
N GLU A 755 -1.45 -1.70 5.31
CA GLU A 755 -0.67 -2.89 4.97
C GLU A 755 0.73 -2.86 5.61
N LYS A 756 1.39 -1.70 5.60
CA LYS A 756 2.70 -1.52 6.24
C LYS A 756 2.57 -1.67 7.76
N ILE A 757 1.55 -1.07 8.37
CA ILE A 757 1.29 -1.24 9.82
C ILE A 757 1.09 -2.72 10.17
N LYS A 758 0.32 -3.46 9.36
CA LYS A 758 0.16 -4.91 9.51
C LYS A 758 1.49 -5.67 9.31
N GLN A 759 2.34 -5.24 8.40
CA GLN A 759 3.68 -5.82 8.20
C GLN A 759 4.58 -5.61 9.45
N TYR A 760 4.59 -4.41 10.03
CA TYR A 760 5.28 -4.16 11.30
C TYR A 760 4.72 -5.02 12.42
N LEU A 761 3.39 -5.17 12.50
CA LEU A 761 2.74 -6.06 13.46
C LEU A 761 3.19 -7.52 13.30
N LYS A 762 3.34 -8.01 12.06
CA LYS A 762 3.92 -9.34 11.79
C LYS A 762 5.36 -9.41 12.30
N TYR A 763 6.19 -8.43 11.98
CA TYR A 763 7.60 -8.41 12.40
C TYR A 763 7.77 -8.34 13.93
N ILE A 764 6.89 -7.63 14.65
CA ILE A 764 6.86 -7.62 16.12
C ILE A 764 6.74 -9.05 16.65
N PHE A 765 5.73 -9.79 16.22
CA PHE A 765 5.51 -11.16 16.72
C PHE A 765 6.41 -12.21 16.05
N LYS A 766 7.10 -11.89 14.96
CA LYS A 766 8.06 -12.78 14.30
C LYS A 766 9.46 -12.69 14.90
N TYR A 767 9.96 -11.48 15.17
CA TYR A 767 11.36 -11.24 15.53
C TYR A 767 11.59 -10.93 17.01
N LEU A 768 10.60 -10.35 17.71
CA LEU A 768 10.76 -9.97 19.12
C LEU A 768 10.32 -11.09 20.05
N ASP A 769 10.94 -11.15 21.23
CA ASP A 769 10.52 -12.02 22.31
C ASP A 769 9.46 -11.33 23.19
N ILE A 770 8.70 -12.13 23.94
CA ILE A 770 7.59 -11.63 24.76
C ILE A 770 8.03 -10.58 25.79
N LYS A 771 9.24 -10.74 26.37
CA LYS A 771 9.78 -9.79 27.36
C LYS A 771 10.03 -8.42 26.75
N THR A 772 10.54 -8.37 25.51
CA THR A 772 10.74 -7.11 24.80
C THR A 772 9.40 -6.49 24.44
N ILE A 773 8.45 -7.28 23.92
CA ILE A 773 7.10 -6.81 23.55
C ILE A 773 6.38 -6.18 24.76
N ASP A 774 6.38 -6.85 25.90
CA ASP A 774 5.76 -6.35 27.13
C ASP A 774 6.44 -5.06 27.63
N LYS A 775 7.76 -4.94 27.46
CA LYS A 775 8.52 -3.74 27.82
C LYS A 775 8.18 -2.54 26.92
N ILE A 776 8.06 -2.76 25.61
CA ILE A 776 7.78 -1.68 24.66
C ILE A 776 6.30 -1.25 24.71
N ASP A 777 5.37 -2.17 24.96
CA ASP A 777 3.93 -1.87 25.02
C ASP A 777 3.47 -1.36 26.40
N ASN A 778 4.36 -0.71 27.17
CA ASN A 778 4.03 -0.17 28.48
C ASN A 778 2.87 0.85 28.44
N GLN A 779 2.73 1.59 27.33
CA GLN A 779 1.63 2.54 27.11
C GLN A 779 0.36 1.91 26.50
N LYS A 780 0.31 0.57 26.36
CA LYS A 780 -0.81 -0.19 25.75
C LYS A 780 -1.19 0.26 24.33
N ILE A 781 -0.26 0.84 23.58
CA ILE A 781 -0.50 1.31 22.20
C ILE A 781 -0.77 0.12 21.28
N LEU A 782 0.09 -0.90 21.35
CA LEU A 782 -0.04 -2.12 20.57
C LEU A 782 -1.29 -2.90 21.00
N SER A 783 -1.52 -3.01 22.32
CA SER A 783 -2.72 -3.64 22.89
C SER A 783 -4.03 -3.00 22.38
N ASN A 784 -4.12 -1.67 22.41
CA ASN A 784 -5.29 -0.92 21.94
C ASN A 784 -5.49 -1.01 20.42
N TYR A 785 -4.41 -1.13 19.65
CA TYR A 785 -4.51 -1.37 18.22
C TYR A 785 -5.06 -2.78 17.95
N ILE A 786 -4.52 -3.79 18.62
CA ILE A 786 -4.93 -5.20 18.45
C ILE A 786 -6.39 -5.43 18.86
N SER A 787 -6.86 -4.86 19.97
CA SER A 787 -8.25 -5.07 20.43
C SER A 787 -9.32 -4.62 19.42
N LYS A 788 -8.99 -3.65 18.55
CA LYS A 788 -9.87 -3.10 17.51
C LYS A 788 -9.80 -3.86 16.17
N LEU A 789 -8.92 -4.85 16.05
CA LEU A 789 -8.74 -5.57 14.78
C LEU A 789 -9.80 -6.67 14.62
N GLU A 790 -10.67 -6.50 13.62
CA GLU A 790 -11.69 -7.52 13.31
C GLU A 790 -11.12 -8.73 12.59
N ASN A 791 -10.18 -8.51 11.67
CA ASN A 791 -9.57 -9.58 10.89
C ASN A 791 -8.18 -9.86 11.46
N LEU A 792 -7.89 -11.10 11.84
CA LEU A 792 -6.57 -11.49 12.34
C LEU A 792 -5.72 -12.22 11.28
N ASN A 793 -6.20 -12.39 10.05
CA ASN A 793 -5.58 -13.21 8.99
C ASN A 793 -4.13 -12.84 8.67
N TYR A 794 -3.72 -11.60 8.90
CA TYR A 794 -2.33 -11.20 8.69
C TYR A 794 -1.37 -11.82 9.73
N LEU A 795 -1.86 -12.30 10.89
CA LEU A 795 -1.07 -13.07 11.85
C LEU A 795 -1.10 -14.57 11.52
N ASN A 796 -0.71 -14.93 10.29
CA ASN A 796 -0.70 -16.32 9.83
C ASN A 796 0.50 -17.08 10.44
N PRO A 797 0.33 -18.35 10.88
CA PRO A 797 1.41 -19.20 11.38
C PRO A 797 2.64 -19.34 10.47
N LYS A 798 2.51 -19.17 9.15
CA LYS A 798 3.65 -19.23 8.22
C LYS A 798 4.61 -18.04 8.37
N GLU A 799 4.11 -16.90 8.84
CA GLU A 799 4.83 -15.63 8.83
C GLU A 799 5.03 -15.03 10.23
N THR A 800 4.37 -15.57 11.26
CA THR A 800 4.43 -15.06 12.64
C THR A 800 4.62 -16.17 13.66
N ASN A 801 5.32 -15.88 14.75
CA ASN A 801 5.40 -16.80 15.89
C ASN A 801 4.11 -16.71 16.71
N LEU A 802 3.17 -17.62 16.42
CA LEU A 802 1.88 -17.67 17.10
C LEU A 802 2.00 -17.92 18.61
N GLU A 803 3.04 -18.58 19.09
CA GLU A 803 3.22 -18.80 20.53
C GLU A 803 3.54 -17.49 21.24
N THR A 804 4.38 -16.64 20.63
CA THR A 804 4.67 -15.30 21.17
C THR A 804 3.40 -14.46 21.22
N PHE A 805 2.59 -14.48 20.16
CA PHE A 805 1.32 -13.76 20.11
C PHE A 805 0.32 -14.28 21.18
N LYS A 806 0.20 -15.60 21.34
CA LYS A 806 -0.65 -16.22 22.37
C LYS A 806 -0.21 -15.83 23.79
N LYS A 807 1.09 -15.86 24.08
CA LYS A 807 1.64 -15.40 25.37
C LYS A 807 1.36 -13.92 25.61
N PHE A 808 1.45 -13.09 24.58
CA PHE A 808 1.11 -11.66 24.66
C PHE A 808 -0.38 -11.45 24.96
N LEU A 809 -1.28 -12.18 24.29
CA LEU A 809 -2.70 -12.14 24.62
C LEU A 809 -2.98 -12.61 26.05
N GLU A 810 -2.26 -13.62 26.54
CA GLU A 810 -2.36 -14.08 27.94
C GLU A 810 -1.93 -13.00 28.94
N ASN A 811 -0.77 -12.37 28.73
CA ASN A 811 -0.22 -11.34 29.62
C ASN A 811 -0.97 -10.01 29.57
N SER A 812 -1.71 -9.73 28.49
CA SER A 812 -2.40 -8.46 28.27
C SER A 812 -3.87 -8.49 28.71
N THR A 813 -4.44 -7.30 28.92
CA THR A 813 -5.86 -7.10 29.22
C THR A 813 -6.70 -6.94 27.95
N ILE A 814 -6.29 -7.55 26.84
CA ILE A 814 -6.96 -7.39 25.54
C ILE A 814 -8.22 -8.25 25.52
N GLU A 815 -9.33 -7.60 25.21
CA GLU A 815 -10.60 -8.25 24.88
C GLU A 815 -11.07 -7.75 23.52
N PHE A 816 -11.40 -8.67 22.63
CA PHE A 816 -11.87 -8.34 21.30
C PHE A 816 -13.39 -8.10 21.31
N GLU A 817 -13.81 -6.97 20.72
CA GLU A 817 -15.24 -6.64 20.55
C GLU A 817 -15.86 -7.36 19.35
N ASN A 818 -15.10 -7.58 18.29
CA ASN A 818 -15.57 -8.24 17.08
C ASN A 818 -14.40 -8.94 16.37
N ILE A 819 -14.60 -10.18 15.92
CA ILE A 819 -13.61 -10.93 15.14
C ILE A 819 -14.31 -11.64 13.97
N LYS A 820 -13.63 -11.74 12.83
CA LYS A 820 -14.04 -12.56 11.70
C LYS A 820 -13.38 -13.94 11.79
N TYR A 821 -14.19 -15.00 11.70
CA TYR A 821 -13.68 -16.36 11.64
C TYR A 821 -13.02 -16.63 10.29
N ASN A 822 -11.84 -17.25 10.32
CA ASN A 822 -11.18 -17.82 9.14
C ASN A 822 -10.52 -19.15 9.51
N LYS A 823 -10.59 -20.13 8.61
CA LYS A 823 -9.96 -21.45 8.75
C LYS A 823 -8.46 -21.35 8.98
N GLU A 824 -7.76 -20.41 8.33
CA GLU A 824 -6.31 -20.25 8.46
C GLU A 824 -5.85 -19.87 9.87
N ASN A 825 -6.73 -19.21 10.64
CA ASN A 825 -6.44 -18.72 11.99
C ASN A 825 -7.24 -19.44 13.08
N LYS A 826 -7.74 -20.64 12.79
CA LYS A 826 -8.50 -21.47 13.73
C LYS A 826 -7.81 -21.58 15.09
N ASN A 827 -6.48 -21.75 15.11
CA ASN A 827 -5.70 -21.87 16.35
C ASN A 827 -5.67 -20.62 17.23
N ILE A 828 -5.79 -19.42 16.65
CA ILE A 828 -5.89 -18.15 17.39
C ILE A 828 -7.33 -17.97 17.86
N PHE A 829 -8.30 -18.24 16.99
CA PHE A 829 -9.72 -18.16 17.31
C PHE A 829 -10.10 -19.07 18.49
N GLU A 830 -9.63 -20.32 18.47
CA GLU A 830 -9.79 -21.27 19.58
C GLU A 830 -9.10 -20.80 20.85
N PHE A 831 -7.93 -20.15 20.75
CA PHE A 831 -7.24 -19.62 21.92
C PHE A 831 -7.98 -18.45 22.55
N ILE A 832 -8.51 -17.53 21.74
CA ILE A 832 -9.31 -16.38 22.21
C ILE A 832 -10.57 -16.89 22.93
N TYR A 833 -11.24 -17.90 22.37
CA TYR A 833 -12.37 -18.58 23.00
C TYR A 833 -11.98 -19.24 24.32
N ASP A 834 -10.89 -20.03 24.32
CA ASP A 834 -10.47 -20.81 25.46
C ASP A 834 -9.97 -19.98 26.65
N LYS A 835 -9.46 -18.78 26.38
CA LYS A 835 -8.90 -17.86 27.38
C LYS A 835 -9.83 -16.69 27.70
N ASN A 836 -11.06 -16.70 27.20
CA ASN A 836 -12.07 -15.65 27.41
C ASN A 836 -11.56 -14.24 27.06
N LYS A 837 -10.77 -14.11 25.98
CA LYS A 837 -10.18 -12.83 25.54
C LYS A 837 -11.14 -12.05 24.63
N TYR A 838 -12.42 -12.04 24.94
CA TYR A 838 -13.45 -11.39 24.12
C TYR A 838 -14.49 -10.72 24.98
N VAL A 839 -15.02 -9.61 24.50
CA VAL A 839 -16.10 -8.90 25.18
C VAL A 839 -17.40 -9.69 25.02
N ILE A 840 -18.18 -9.82 26.09
CA ILE A 840 -19.50 -10.44 26.05
C ILE A 840 -20.46 -9.51 25.31
N ASN A 841 -20.73 -9.83 24.05
CA ASN A 841 -21.70 -9.13 23.21
C ASN A 841 -22.39 -10.11 22.24
N GLU A 842 -23.46 -9.66 21.59
CA GLU A 842 -24.25 -10.46 20.64
C GLU A 842 -23.38 -11.09 19.55
N LYS A 843 -22.50 -10.30 18.91
CA LYS A 843 -21.68 -10.72 17.77
C LYS A 843 -20.72 -11.84 18.14
N MET A 844 -20.01 -11.72 19.26
CA MET A 844 -19.02 -12.71 19.70
C MET A 844 -19.70 -14.01 20.12
N ILE A 845 -20.84 -13.94 20.81
CA ILE A 845 -21.62 -15.12 21.19
C ILE A 845 -22.12 -15.85 19.94
N GLU A 846 -22.73 -15.14 19.00
CA GLU A 846 -23.21 -15.70 17.73
C GLU A 846 -22.05 -16.33 16.94
N LEU A 847 -20.92 -15.63 16.86
CA LEU A 847 -19.71 -16.11 16.18
C LEU A 847 -19.21 -17.44 16.75
N PHE A 848 -19.10 -17.55 18.07
CA PHE A 848 -18.62 -18.79 18.71
C PHE A 848 -19.63 -19.92 18.61
N ILE A 849 -20.91 -19.64 18.81
CA ILE A 849 -21.95 -20.67 18.68
C ILE A 849 -22.01 -21.19 17.24
N THR A 850 -21.94 -20.31 16.24
CA THR A 850 -21.97 -20.69 14.82
C THR A 850 -20.76 -21.52 14.43
N ASN A 851 -19.54 -21.12 14.81
CA ASN A 851 -18.32 -21.76 14.33
C ASN A 851 -17.85 -22.96 15.16
N PHE A 852 -18.27 -23.06 16.42
CA PHE A 852 -18.06 -24.27 17.22
C PHE A 852 -19.25 -25.23 17.16
N ASN A 853 -20.29 -24.93 16.39
CA ASN A 853 -21.48 -25.77 16.33
C ASN A 853 -21.18 -27.16 15.75
N GLN A 854 -21.28 -28.19 16.58
CA GLN A 854 -21.25 -29.59 16.14
C GLN A 854 -22.63 -30.26 16.27
N ASN A 855 -23.57 -29.63 16.97
CA ASN A 855 -24.81 -30.27 17.47
C ASN A 855 -26.10 -29.60 16.96
N GLY A 856 -26.08 -28.93 15.80
CA GLY A 856 -27.31 -28.44 15.16
C GLY A 856 -28.07 -27.38 15.96
N THR A 857 -27.41 -26.66 16.88
CA THR A 857 -28.03 -25.55 17.63
C THR A 857 -28.53 -24.51 16.64
N ASN A 858 -29.83 -24.21 16.62
CA ASN A 858 -30.38 -23.25 15.68
C ASN A 858 -29.91 -21.84 16.06
N VAL A 859 -29.00 -21.27 15.26
CA VAL A 859 -28.39 -19.94 15.51
C VAL A 859 -29.47 -18.84 15.52
N GLU A 860 -30.57 -19.03 14.78
CA GLU A 860 -31.70 -18.07 14.79
C GLU A 860 -32.33 -17.92 16.17
N ASN A 861 -32.30 -18.98 17.00
CA ASN A 861 -32.82 -18.92 18.36
C ASN A 861 -32.01 -17.98 19.27
N LEU A 862 -30.79 -17.59 18.91
CA LEU A 862 -30.03 -16.59 19.67
C LEU A 862 -30.68 -15.21 19.63
N LYS A 863 -31.55 -14.93 18.66
CA LYS A 863 -32.26 -13.65 18.58
C LYS A 863 -33.52 -13.62 19.45
N THR A 864 -34.09 -14.79 19.76
CA THR A 864 -35.39 -14.92 20.43
C THR A 864 -35.35 -15.58 21.80
N SER A 865 -34.33 -16.40 22.08
CA SER A 865 -34.15 -17.15 23.33
C SER A 865 -32.64 -17.33 23.63
N ASN A 866 -31.94 -16.20 23.73
CA ASN A 866 -30.48 -16.13 23.73
C ASN A 866 -29.84 -16.95 24.87
N TYR A 867 -30.23 -16.69 26.12
CA TYR A 867 -29.64 -17.31 27.30
C TYR A 867 -29.97 -18.81 27.37
N THR A 868 -31.21 -19.19 27.04
CA THR A 868 -31.64 -20.59 26.92
C THR A 868 -30.84 -21.33 25.85
N THR A 869 -30.63 -20.70 24.70
CA THR A 869 -29.84 -21.27 23.60
C THR A 869 -28.38 -21.45 23.99
N ILE A 870 -27.80 -20.51 24.75
CA ILE A 870 -26.43 -20.64 25.26
C ILE A 870 -26.32 -21.78 26.27
N LYS A 871 -27.22 -21.88 27.25
CA LYS A 871 -27.25 -22.99 28.22
C LYS A 871 -27.34 -24.35 27.54
N ASN A 872 -28.14 -24.44 26.47
CA ASN A 872 -28.37 -25.67 25.71
C ASN A 872 -27.35 -25.92 24.58
N SER A 873 -26.39 -25.01 24.37
CA SER A 873 -25.43 -25.09 23.26
C SER A 873 -24.43 -26.25 23.38
N GLY A 874 -24.34 -26.90 24.55
CA GLY A 874 -23.32 -27.91 24.83
C GLY A 874 -21.90 -27.35 24.89
N LYS A 875 -21.73 -26.04 25.15
CA LYS A 875 -20.44 -25.34 25.20
C LYS A 875 -20.05 -24.96 26.63
N PRO A 876 -19.41 -25.86 27.39
CA PRO A 876 -19.18 -25.64 28.82
C PRO A 876 -18.29 -24.43 29.11
N LYS A 877 -17.33 -24.09 28.23
CA LYS A 877 -16.48 -22.90 28.39
C LYS A 877 -17.25 -21.59 28.22
N LEU A 878 -18.03 -21.47 27.14
CA LEU A 878 -18.89 -20.30 26.91
C LEU A 878 -19.91 -20.14 28.03
N ILE A 879 -20.59 -21.24 28.40
CA ILE A 879 -21.56 -21.24 29.49
C ILE A 879 -20.88 -20.76 30.76
N LYS A 880 -19.75 -21.36 31.16
CA LYS A 880 -19.02 -20.95 32.36
C LYS A 880 -18.61 -19.48 32.32
N TYR A 881 -18.08 -18.98 31.20
CA TYR A 881 -17.65 -17.58 31.10
C TYR A 881 -18.82 -16.60 31.26
N ILE A 882 -19.99 -16.94 30.70
CA ILE A 882 -21.21 -16.15 30.86
C ILE A 882 -21.75 -16.26 32.29
N GLU A 883 -21.76 -17.44 32.92
CA GLU A 883 -22.17 -17.57 34.32
C GLU A 883 -21.28 -16.78 35.27
N ASP A 884 -19.95 -16.83 35.06
CA ASP A 884 -18.97 -16.10 35.86
C ASP A 884 -19.12 -14.57 35.69
N ASN A 885 -19.74 -14.10 34.60
CA ASN A 885 -19.94 -12.69 34.24
C ASN A 885 -21.41 -12.38 33.87
N LEU A 886 -22.35 -12.98 34.58
CA LEU A 886 -23.76 -13.03 34.18
C LEU A 886 -24.41 -11.63 34.12
N GLU A 887 -24.06 -10.74 35.04
CA GLU A 887 -24.57 -9.36 35.06
C GLU A 887 -24.14 -8.58 33.80
N ILE A 888 -22.87 -8.68 33.39
CA ILE A 888 -22.36 -8.07 32.15
C ILE A 888 -23.08 -8.61 30.92
N TYR A 889 -23.33 -9.93 30.87
CA TYR A 889 -24.10 -10.55 29.80
C TYR A 889 -25.53 -9.99 29.74
N LEU A 890 -26.20 -9.87 30.89
CA LEU A 890 -27.58 -9.41 30.97
C LEU A 890 -27.71 -7.96 30.47
N GLU A 891 -26.80 -7.08 30.85
CA GLU A 891 -26.76 -5.69 30.39
C GLU A 891 -26.40 -5.56 28.91
N ASN A 892 -25.35 -6.26 28.46
CA ASN A 892 -24.79 -6.05 27.12
C ASN A 892 -25.47 -6.87 26.02
N VAL A 893 -26.23 -7.90 26.38
CA VAL A 893 -26.86 -8.81 25.42
C VAL A 893 -28.34 -8.98 25.72
N PHE A 894 -28.70 -9.55 26.87
CA PHE A 894 -30.08 -9.96 27.16
C PHE A 894 -31.08 -8.80 27.05
N LEU A 895 -30.77 -7.65 27.67
CA LEU A 895 -31.65 -6.47 27.67
C LEU A 895 -31.60 -5.67 26.37
N LYS A 896 -30.50 -5.74 25.61
CA LYS A 896 -30.33 -5.01 24.34
C LYS A 896 -31.00 -5.73 23.16
N LEU A 897 -31.21 -7.04 23.25
CA LEU A 897 -31.86 -7.82 22.20
C LEU A 897 -33.37 -7.56 22.17
N GLU A 898 -33.82 -6.77 21.19
CA GLU A 898 -35.23 -6.38 21.05
C GLU A 898 -36.21 -7.57 20.95
N ASN A 899 -35.77 -8.68 20.36
CA ASN A 899 -36.62 -9.84 20.06
C ASN A 899 -36.47 -10.99 21.07
N ASN A 900 -35.73 -10.80 22.16
CA ASN A 900 -35.50 -11.87 23.15
C ASN A 900 -36.72 -12.10 24.06
N SER A 901 -37.74 -12.78 23.53
CA SER A 901 -39.04 -12.98 24.20
C SER A 901 -39.38 -14.44 24.54
N ASN A 902 -38.62 -15.39 24.04
CA ASN A 902 -38.96 -16.83 24.07
C ASN A 902 -38.01 -17.62 24.99
N GLU A 903 -37.41 -16.95 25.97
CA GLU A 903 -36.56 -17.59 26.97
C GLU A 903 -37.36 -18.63 27.79
N SER A 904 -36.71 -19.73 28.16
CA SER A 904 -37.33 -20.78 28.95
C SER A 904 -37.67 -20.28 30.37
N GLN A 905 -38.74 -20.82 30.94
CA GLN A 905 -39.14 -20.49 32.31
C GLN A 905 -38.04 -20.84 33.33
N GLU A 906 -37.32 -21.94 33.12
CA GLU A 906 -36.20 -22.33 33.99
C GLU A 906 -35.05 -21.31 33.93
N SER A 907 -34.72 -20.84 32.73
CA SER A 907 -33.70 -19.82 32.50
C SER A 907 -34.05 -18.50 33.19
N ILE A 908 -35.27 -17.98 33.00
CA ILE A 908 -35.71 -16.73 33.63
C ILE A 908 -35.76 -16.88 35.16
N CYS A 909 -36.36 -17.95 35.69
CA CYS A 909 -36.38 -18.17 37.14
C CYS A 909 -34.97 -18.29 37.73
N SER A 910 -34.02 -18.89 37.01
CA SER A 910 -32.62 -19.00 37.47
C SER A 910 -31.93 -17.63 37.57
N ILE A 911 -32.23 -16.70 36.65
CA ILE A 911 -31.71 -15.33 36.68
C ILE A 911 -32.33 -14.56 37.86
N LEU A 912 -33.66 -14.61 37.99
CA LEU A 912 -34.37 -13.83 39.01
C LEU A 912 -34.07 -14.30 40.44
N ASN A 913 -33.82 -15.60 40.65
CA ASN A 913 -33.43 -16.15 41.95
C ASN A 913 -31.94 -15.97 42.28
N ASN A 914 -31.13 -15.37 41.41
CA ASN A 914 -29.71 -15.16 41.67
C ASN A 914 -29.48 -13.82 42.37
N GLU A 915 -29.37 -13.88 43.71
CA GLU A 915 -29.12 -12.73 44.60
C GLU A 915 -27.89 -11.88 44.23
N LYS A 916 -26.93 -12.42 43.47
CA LYS A 916 -25.71 -11.69 43.07
C LYS A 916 -25.93 -10.67 41.96
N ILE A 917 -27.09 -10.71 41.30
CA ILE A 917 -27.41 -9.82 40.17
C ILE A 917 -28.13 -8.60 40.71
N ASN A 918 -27.58 -7.39 40.53
CA ASN A 918 -28.20 -6.17 41.05
C ASN A 918 -29.31 -5.66 40.13
N ILE A 919 -29.20 -5.89 38.82
CA ILE A 919 -30.14 -5.43 37.80
C ILE A 919 -31.41 -6.30 37.65
N ARG A 920 -31.78 -7.09 38.66
CA ARG A 920 -32.96 -7.99 38.57
C ARG A 920 -34.27 -7.23 38.34
N PHE A 921 -34.42 -6.06 38.97
CA PHE A 921 -35.60 -5.20 38.76
C PHE A 921 -35.64 -4.60 37.34
N ASP A 922 -34.49 -4.18 36.80
CA ASP A 922 -34.39 -3.74 35.40
C ASP A 922 -34.80 -4.84 34.42
N ILE A 923 -34.44 -6.10 34.71
CA ILE A 923 -34.83 -7.27 33.91
C ILE A 923 -36.33 -7.48 33.93
N ILE A 924 -36.97 -7.29 35.08
CA ILE A 924 -38.43 -7.40 35.20
C ILE A 924 -39.11 -6.28 34.41
N GLU A 925 -38.69 -5.03 34.60
CA GLU A 925 -39.28 -3.87 33.93
C GLU A 925 -39.15 -3.95 32.40
N LYS A 926 -37.93 -4.18 31.91
CA LYS A 926 -37.61 -4.09 30.47
C LYS A 926 -37.75 -5.41 29.73
N GLY A 927 -37.71 -6.55 30.45
CA GLY A 927 -37.73 -7.88 29.86
C GLY A 927 -39.07 -8.25 29.22
N LYS A 928 -39.03 -9.04 28.14
CA LYS A 928 -40.21 -9.52 27.40
C LYS A 928 -40.53 -10.97 27.76
N PHE A 929 -41.02 -11.21 28.98
CA PHE A 929 -41.41 -12.55 29.42
C PHE A 929 -42.61 -12.49 30.37
N SER A 930 -43.24 -13.64 30.59
CA SER A 930 -44.26 -13.82 31.62
C SER A 930 -43.99 -15.10 32.40
N ILE A 931 -43.97 -14.99 33.73
CA ILE A 931 -43.77 -16.11 34.65
C ILE A 931 -45.05 -16.94 34.75
N VAL A 932 -44.93 -18.23 34.47
CA VAL A 932 -46.03 -19.19 34.54
C VAL A 932 -46.35 -19.56 35.98
N ASP A 933 -45.33 -19.83 36.80
CA ASP A 933 -45.47 -20.28 38.18
C ASP A 933 -44.63 -19.42 39.13
N LEU A 934 -45.29 -18.46 39.77
CA LEU A 934 -44.66 -17.50 40.68
C LEU A 934 -44.07 -18.16 41.93
N SER A 935 -44.54 -19.36 42.30
CA SER A 935 -44.03 -20.10 43.46
C SER A 935 -42.56 -20.50 43.34
N LYS A 936 -42.01 -20.53 42.11
CA LYS A 936 -40.60 -20.81 41.83
C LYS A 936 -39.66 -19.64 42.14
N ILE A 937 -40.19 -18.45 42.42
CA ILE A 937 -39.40 -17.27 42.77
C ILE A 937 -39.26 -17.19 44.29
N ASN A 938 -38.04 -17.00 44.79
CA ASN A 938 -37.71 -17.11 46.22
C ASN A 938 -38.00 -15.81 47.00
N GLU A 939 -37.52 -14.67 46.51
CA GLU A 939 -37.64 -13.37 47.16
C GLU A 939 -39.02 -12.73 46.95
N ILE A 940 -39.59 -12.14 47.99
CA ILE A 940 -40.92 -11.52 47.93
C ILE A 940 -40.91 -10.21 47.16
N GLU A 941 -39.81 -9.45 47.24
CA GLU A 941 -39.61 -8.18 46.54
C GLU A 941 -39.55 -8.38 45.02
N ILE A 942 -39.01 -9.51 44.57
CA ILE A 942 -39.01 -9.90 43.16
C ILE A 942 -40.41 -10.34 42.73
N GLN A 943 -41.14 -11.07 43.58
CA GLN A 943 -42.52 -11.44 43.29
C GLN A 943 -43.44 -10.21 43.18
N SER A 944 -43.31 -9.24 44.09
CA SER A 944 -44.09 -8.01 44.03
C SER A 944 -43.79 -7.22 42.77
N ALA A 945 -42.50 -7.05 42.41
CA ALA A 945 -42.13 -6.40 41.15
C ALA A 945 -42.70 -7.11 39.91
N LEU A 946 -42.66 -8.45 39.87
CA LEU A 946 -43.26 -9.22 38.76
C LEU A 946 -44.76 -8.97 38.63
N ILE A 947 -45.47 -8.76 39.74
CA ILE A 947 -46.90 -8.41 39.73
C ILE A 947 -47.10 -6.97 39.26
N ILE A 948 -46.36 -6.01 39.83
CA ILE A 948 -46.44 -4.57 39.49
C ILE A 948 -46.19 -4.33 38.00
N TYR A 949 -45.19 -4.99 37.41
CA TYR A 949 -44.84 -4.84 35.99
C TYR A 949 -45.61 -5.80 35.06
N GLU A 950 -46.65 -6.48 35.56
CA GLU A 950 -47.50 -7.40 34.80
C GLU A 950 -46.73 -8.55 34.11
N LYS A 951 -45.65 -9.04 34.73
CA LYS A 951 -44.78 -10.11 34.21
C LYS A 951 -45.16 -11.50 34.73
N ILE A 952 -46.40 -11.69 35.16
CA ILE A 952 -46.95 -13.00 35.55
C ILE A 952 -48.18 -13.33 34.72
N ILE A 953 -48.44 -14.62 34.52
CA ILE A 953 -49.72 -15.04 33.92
C ILE A 953 -50.84 -14.81 34.95
N PRO A 954 -51.96 -14.15 34.57
CA PRO A 954 -53.09 -13.87 35.47
C PRO A 954 -53.79 -15.17 35.87
N THR A 955 -53.33 -15.79 36.96
CA THR A 955 -53.92 -17.01 37.53
C THR A 955 -54.09 -16.87 39.03
N TRP A 956 -55.17 -17.43 39.58
CA TRP A 956 -55.41 -17.47 41.02
C TRP A 956 -54.25 -18.12 41.79
N LYS A 957 -53.62 -19.15 41.21
CA LYS A 957 -52.45 -19.82 41.79
C LYS A 957 -51.28 -18.86 42.01
N ASN A 958 -51.00 -17.97 41.06
CA ASN A 958 -49.88 -17.01 41.19
C ASN A 958 -50.16 -15.96 42.28
N LEU A 959 -51.39 -15.43 42.34
CA LEU A 959 -51.77 -14.46 43.37
C LEU A 959 -51.76 -15.08 44.77
N MET A 960 -52.21 -16.33 44.91
CA MET A 960 -52.13 -17.06 46.18
C MET A 960 -50.69 -17.36 46.59
N ALA A 961 -49.82 -17.67 45.63
CA ALA A 961 -48.40 -17.90 45.91
C ALA A 961 -47.72 -16.66 46.49
N TYR A 962 -48.07 -15.46 46.00
CA TYR A 962 -47.61 -14.19 46.55
C TYR A 962 -48.23 -13.92 47.93
N TYR A 963 -49.55 -14.02 48.05
CA TYR A 963 -50.28 -13.80 49.30
C TYR A 963 -49.79 -14.68 50.46
N LYS A 964 -49.42 -15.94 50.17
CA LYS A 964 -48.79 -16.85 51.15
C LYS A 964 -47.52 -16.29 51.78
N LYS A 965 -46.72 -15.55 51.00
CA LYS A 965 -45.46 -14.96 51.46
C LYS A 965 -45.68 -13.59 52.08
N SER A 966 -46.52 -12.73 51.46
CA SER A 966 -46.82 -11.40 51.98
C SER A 966 -47.59 -11.47 53.30
N LYS A 967 -48.40 -12.52 53.48
CA LYS A 967 -49.35 -12.70 54.60
C LYS A 967 -50.40 -11.59 54.71
N GLU A 968 -50.48 -10.71 53.72
CA GLU A 968 -51.38 -9.57 53.66
C GLU A 968 -51.91 -9.39 52.24
N PHE A 969 -53.16 -8.92 52.14
CA PHE A 969 -53.77 -8.51 50.88
C PHE A 969 -53.45 -7.04 50.62
N ASP A 970 -52.25 -6.81 50.07
CA ASP A 970 -51.66 -5.49 49.91
C ASP A 970 -52.11 -4.74 48.64
N GLU A 971 -51.65 -3.50 48.49
CA GLU A 971 -51.90 -2.67 47.31
C GLU A 971 -51.41 -3.32 46.00
N THR A 972 -50.37 -4.16 46.06
CA THR A 972 -49.83 -4.86 44.89
C THR A 972 -50.86 -5.81 44.28
N ILE A 973 -51.57 -6.58 45.11
CA ILE A 973 -52.66 -7.45 44.66
C ILE A 973 -53.86 -6.61 44.18
N ILE A 974 -54.22 -5.55 44.92
CA ILE A 974 -55.37 -4.70 44.60
C ILE A 974 -55.20 -4.04 43.23
N ASP A 975 -54.06 -3.40 43.00
CA ASP A 975 -53.76 -2.70 41.74
C ASP A 975 -53.74 -3.67 40.57
N TYR A 976 -53.10 -4.83 40.74
CA TYR A 976 -53.07 -5.86 39.70
C TYR A 976 -54.46 -6.38 39.33
N LEU A 977 -55.36 -6.54 40.31
CA LEU A 977 -56.75 -6.96 40.09
C LEU A 977 -57.62 -5.85 39.50
N ASN A 978 -57.26 -4.58 39.63
CA ASN A 978 -57.99 -3.46 39.03
C ASN A 978 -57.72 -3.27 37.53
N LEU A 979 -56.72 -3.95 36.97
CA LEU A 979 -56.39 -3.89 35.55
C LEU A 979 -57.40 -4.70 34.70
N GLU A 980 -57.95 -4.05 33.66
CA GLU A 980 -58.99 -4.63 32.79
C GLU A 980 -58.62 -5.99 32.20
N HIS A 981 -57.37 -6.12 31.74
CA HIS A 981 -56.89 -7.37 31.18
C HIS A 981 -56.92 -8.52 32.21
N ASN A 982 -56.48 -8.24 33.44
CA ASN A 982 -56.27 -9.25 34.47
C ASN A 982 -57.58 -9.77 35.03
N TYR A 983 -58.51 -8.89 35.40
CA TYR A 983 -59.80 -9.34 35.96
C TYR A 983 -60.67 -10.04 34.92
N ASN A 984 -60.57 -9.67 33.64
CA ASN A 984 -61.29 -10.37 32.56
C ASN A 984 -60.75 -11.78 32.29
N ILE A 985 -59.45 -12.02 32.55
CA ILE A 985 -58.87 -13.37 32.48
C ILE A 985 -59.25 -14.17 33.74
N LEU A 986 -59.10 -13.59 34.92
CA LEU A 986 -59.33 -14.26 36.21
C LEU A 986 -60.79 -14.59 36.50
N SER A 987 -61.74 -13.83 35.92
CA SER A 987 -63.19 -14.09 36.03
C SER A 987 -63.68 -15.32 35.25
N LYS A 988 -62.89 -15.86 34.32
CA LYS A 988 -63.25 -17.03 33.50
C LYS A 988 -63.02 -18.37 34.22
N PRO A 989 -61.82 -18.67 34.75
CA PRO A 989 -61.60 -19.92 35.46
C PRO A 989 -62.30 -19.87 36.84
N PRO A 990 -62.77 -21.03 37.33
CA PRO A 990 -63.17 -21.14 38.73
C PRO A 990 -61.97 -20.83 39.62
N PHE A 991 -62.23 -20.24 40.78
CA PHE A 991 -61.20 -20.02 41.78
C PHE A 991 -60.57 -21.36 42.19
N ILE A 992 -59.23 -21.44 42.09
CA ILE A 992 -58.51 -22.70 42.29
C ILE A 992 -58.39 -22.96 43.79
N ASP A 993 -58.70 -24.19 44.19
CA ASP A 993 -58.61 -24.62 45.57
C ASP A 993 -57.14 -24.83 45.97
N ASP A 994 -56.64 -24.01 46.89
CA ASP A 994 -55.29 -24.16 47.45
C ASP A 994 -55.27 -25.29 48.49
N SER A 995 -54.15 -26.03 48.55
CA SER A 995 -53.95 -27.07 49.57
C SER A 995 -53.89 -26.52 51.00
N ASP A 996 -53.53 -25.25 51.17
CA ASP A 996 -53.50 -24.58 52.48
C ASP A 996 -54.91 -24.11 52.87
N ALA A 997 -55.50 -24.80 53.85
CA ALA A 997 -56.84 -24.51 54.35
C ALA A 997 -56.97 -23.07 54.92
N GLY A 998 -55.89 -22.48 55.45
CA GLY A 998 -55.90 -21.11 55.94
C GLY A 998 -56.08 -20.11 54.80
N VAL A 999 -55.18 -20.16 53.82
CA VAL A 999 -55.20 -19.29 52.63
C VAL A 999 -56.48 -19.45 51.82
N LYS A 1000 -56.94 -20.70 51.70
CA LYS A 1000 -58.20 -21.04 51.05
C LYS A 1000 -59.38 -20.23 51.61
N THR A 1001 -59.40 -19.98 52.92
CA THR A 1001 -60.48 -19.23 53.57
C THR A 1001 -60.21 -17.74 53.68
N SER A 1002 -58.97 -17.32 53.94
CA SER A 1002 -58.64 -15.90 54.17
C SER A 1002 -58.57 -15.09 52.87
N PHE A 1003 -57.98 -15.64 51.80
CA PHE A 1003 -57.81 -14.89 50.54
C PHE A 1003 -59.14 -14.42 49.93
N PRO A 1004 -60.20 -15.26 49.80
CA PRO A 1004 -61.49 -14.80 49.31
C PRO A 1004 -62.15 -13.75 50.21
N LYS A 1005 -62.00 -13.87 51.54
CA LYS A 1005 -62.55 -12.91 52.50
C LYS A 1005 -61.84 -11.55 52.37
N ASP A 1006 -60.51 -11.56 52.30
CA ASP A 1006 -59.72 -10.35 52.13
C ASP A 1006 -60.00 -9.69 50.78
N LEU A 1007 -60.18 -10.49 49.71
CA LEU A 1007 -60.60 -9.96 48.40
C LEU A 1007 -61.95 -9.23 48.48
N ILE A 1008 -62.92 -9.78 49.23
CA ILE A 1008 -64.23 -9.14 49.45
C ILE A 1008 -64.08 -7.82 50.23
N ASN A 1009 -63.27 -7.82 51.28
CA ASN A 1009 -63.07 -6.65 52.14
C ASN A 1009 -62.06 -5.64 51.58
N SER A 1010 -61.38 -5.95 50.48
CA SER A 1010 -60.37 -5.09 49.87
C SER A 1010 -60.95 -3.87 49.16
N ASN A 1011 -60.08 -2.90 48.85
CA ASN A 1011 -60.42 -1.68 48.10
C ASN A 1011 -60.37 -1.85 46.56
N ILE A 1012 -60.57 -3.06 46.04
CA ILE A 1012 -60.72 -3.29 44.59
C ILE A 1012 -61.90 -2.47 44.04
N SER A 1013 -61.78 -1.95 42.82
CA SER A 1013 -62.83 -1.22 42.12
C SER A 1013 -64.11 -2.05 41.95
N ASP A 1014 -65.27 -1.39 41.98
CA ASP A 1014 -66.57 -2.06 41.83
C ASP A 1014 -66.69 -2.81 40.49
N GLU A 1015 -66.09 -2.27 39.42
CA GLU A 1015 -66.08 -2.90 38.09
C GLU A 1015 -65.32 -4.23 38.11
N SER A 1016 -64.06 -4.22 38.55
CA SER A 1016 -63.25 -5.43 38.69
C SER A 1016 -63.92 -6.44 39.62
N PHE A 1017 -64.40 -5.98 40.77
CA PHE A 1017 -65.06 -6.81 41.76
C PHE A 1017 -66.28 -7.53 41.18
N SER A 1018 -67.17 -6.83 40.48
CA SER A 1018 -68.38 -7.41 39.89
C SER A 1018 -68.07 -8.58 38.94
N LYS A 1019 -66.95 -8.51 38.20
CA LYS A 1019 -66.49 -9.59 37.30
C LYS A 1019 -65.90 -10.77 38.07
N LEU A 1020 -65.05 -10.49 39.06
CA LEU A 1020 -64.35 -11.50 39.84
C LEU A 1020 -65.29 -12.26 40.80
N THR A 1021 -66.42 -11.66 41.17
CA THR A 1021 -67.36 -12.23 42.14
C THR A 1021 -67.86 -13.62 41.72
N TYR A 1022 -68.05 -13.85 40.42
CA TYR A 1022 -68.49 -15.15 39.89
C TYR A 1022 -67.47 -16.27 40.11
N SER A 1023 -66.17 -15.95 40.15
CA SER A 1023 -65.13 -16.94 40.41
C SER A 1023 -65.05 -17.33 41.88
N LEU A 1024 -65.51 -16.49 42.83
CA LEU A 1024 -65.39 -16.75 44.26
C LEU A 1024 -65.92 -18.15 44.64
N PRO A 1025 -65.20 -18.89 45.49
CA PRO A 1025 -65.50 -20.31 45.73
C PRO A 1025 -66.62 -20.54 46.76
N PHE A 1026 -66.92 -19.56 47.62
CA PHE A 1026 -67.81 -19.76 48.77
C PHE A 1026 -69.08 -18.92 48.69
N ALA A 1027 -70.16 -19.50 49.19
CA ALA A 1027 -71.37 -18.79 49.49
C ALA A 1027 -71.54 -18.74 51.02
N TYR A 1028 -71.74 -17.56 51.57
CA TYR A 1028 -71.73 -17.29 53.00
C TYR A 1028 -73.16 -17.25 53.54
N LYS A 1029 -73.42 -18.02 54.59
CA LYS A 1029 -74.65 -17.95 55.40
C LYS A 1029 -74.53 -16.95 56.55
N ASP A 1030 -73.32 -16.51 56.87
CA ASP A 1030 -73.06 -15.43 57.82
C ASP A 1030 -72.03 -14.50 57.15
N GLY A 1031 -72.50 -13.31 56.80
CA GLY A 1031 -71.78 -12.27 56.09
C GLY A 1031 -71.52 -11.04 56.95
N ASN A 1032 -71.66 -11.14 58.28
CA ASN A 1032 -71.39 -10.04 59.20
C ASN A 1032 -69.95 -9.49 59.09
N GLU A 1033 -69.01 -10.31 58.61
CA GLU A 1033 -67.64 -9.89 58.31
C GLU A 1033 -67.53 -8.93 57.10
N PHE A 1034 -68.63 -8.67 56.36
CA PHE A 1034 -68.65 -7.87 55.13
C PHE A 1034 -69.50 -6.58 55.27
N ILE A 1035 -69.78 -6.11 56.49
CA ILE A 1035 -70.62 -4.93 56.75
C ILE A 1035 -70.00 -3.60 56.25
N SER A 1036 -68.68 -3.57 56.06
CA SER A 1036 -67.95 -2.34 55.68
C SER A 1036 -67.75 -2.16 54.17
N ILE A 1037 -68.32 -3.01 53.31
CA ILE A 1037 -68.12 -2.92 51.86
C ILE A 1037 -69.10 -1.96 51.18
N SER A 1038 -68.84 -1.57 49.94
CA SER A 1038 -69.74 -0.68 49.19
C SER A 1038 -71.06 -1.36 48.83
N ASN A 1039 -72.13 -0.55 48.69
CA ASN A 1039 -73.46 -1.00 48.26
C ASN A 1039 -73.42 -1.76 46.92
N SER A 1040 -72.59 -1.31 45.97
CA SER A 1040 -72.34 -1.95 44.68
C SER A 1040 -71.66 -3.33 44.79
N LYS A 1041 -70.67 -3.48 45.68
CA LYS A 1041 -70.04 -4.78 45.96
C LYS A 1041 -71.01 -5.75 46.61
N MET A 1042 -71.76 -5.29 47.62
CA MET A 1042 -72.77 -6.11 48.27
C MET A 1042 -73.83 -6.58 47.27
N LYS A 1043 -74.30 -5.68 46.41
CA LYS A 1043 -75.21 -6.03 45.30
C LYS A 1043 -74.61 -7.11 44.39
N SER A 1044 -73.34 -7.01 44.01
CA SER A 1044 -72.67 -8.01 43.17
C SER A 1044 -72.58 -9.39 43.85
N LEU A 1045 -72.34 -9.42 45.17
CA LEU A 1045 -72.32 -10.67 45.94
C LEU A 1045 -73.70 -11.33 46.04
N ILE A 1046 -74.75 -10.53 46.20
CA ILE A 1046 -76.14 -11.03 46.16
C ILE A 1046 -76.46 -11.54 44.75
N GLU A 1047 -76.18 -10.75 43.70
CA GLU A 1047 -76.45 -11.12 42.29
C GLU A 1047 -75.78 -12.43 41.86
N SER A 1048 -74.58 -12.69 42.37
CA SER A 1048 -73.79 -13.90 42.11
C SER A 1048 -74.08 -15.06 43.07
N LYS A 1049 -75.06 -14.93 43.96
CA LYS A 1049 -75.43 -15.94 44.99
C LYS A 1049 -74.29 -16.32 45.93
N ARG A 1050 -73.44 -15.35 46.28
CA ARG A 1050 -72.36 -15.50 47.26
C ARG A 1050 -72.80 -15.11 48.67
N ILE A 1051 -73.86 -14.33 48.82
CA ILE A 1051 -74.59 -14.16 50.07
C ILE A 1051 -75.86 -14.99 50.00
N LEU A 1052 -75.99 -15.98 50.88
CA LEU A 1052 -77.16 -16.84 50.96
C LEU A 1052 -78.19 -16.24 51.90
N LEU A 1053 -79.46 -16.55 51.67
CA LEU A 1053 -80.49 -16.19 52.63
C LEU A 1053 -80.30 -16.97 53.94
N SER A 1054 -80.20 -16.24 55.05
CA SER A 1054 -80.14 -16.72 56.42
C SER A 1054 -80.66 -15.62 57.34
N THR A 1055 -80.97 -15.94 58.60
CA THR A 1055 -81.35 -14.94 59.61
C THR A 1055 -80.29 -13.84 59.72
N ASP A 1056 -79.01 -14.23 59.80
CA ASP A 1056 -77.89 -13.31 60.01
C ASP A 1056 -77.68 -12.37 58.81
N ASN A 1057 -77.70 -12.92 57.58
CA ASN A 1057 -77.55 -12.11 56.37
C ASN A 1057 -78.77 -11.23 56.10
N TYR A 1058 -79.97 -11.70 56.45
CA TYR A 1058 -81.19 -10.92 56.33
C TYR A 1058 -81.13 -9.70 57.24
N THR A 1059 -80.79 -9.88 58.52
CA THR A 1059 -80.65 -8.77 59.47
C THR A 1059 -79.52 -7.82 59.06
N MET A 1060 -78.37 -8.37 58.64
CA MET A 1060 -77.22 -7.59 58.21
C MET A 1060 -77.54 -6.70 57.00
N ILE A 1061 -78.27 -7.23 56.00
CA ILE A 1061 -78.66 -6.47 54.82
C ILE A 1061 -79.77 -5.46 55.15
N ASP A 1062 -80.74 -5.80 56.01
CA ASP A 1062 -81.79 -4.85 56.46
C ASP A 1062 -81.18 -3.63 57.17
N GLU A 1063 -80.21 -3.87 58.06
CA GLU A 1063 -79.58 -2.82 58.87
C GLU A 1063 -78.58 -1.96 58.08
N SER A 1064 -77.74 -2.59 57.24
CA SER A 1064 -76.59 -1.90 56.61
C SER A 1064 -76.75 -1.64 55.11
N TYR A 1065 -77.64 -2.37 54.42
CA TYR A 1065 -77.81 -2.35 52.96
C TYR A 1065 -79.28 -2.43 52.53
N ASN A 1066 -80.16 -1.69 53.23
CA ASN A 1066 -81.62 -1.83 53.17
C ASN A 1066 -82.19 -1.91 51.74
N ASP A 1067 -81.71 -1.07 50.81
CA ASP A 1067 -82.14 -1.06 49.40
C ASP A 1067 -81.89 -2.38 48.63
N LEU A 1068 -81.05 -3.28 49.18
CA LEU A 1068 -80.71 -4.58 48.58
C LEU A 1068 -81.44 -5.75 49.24
N LEU A 1069 -82.20 -5.53 50.32
CA LEU A 1069 -82.89 -6.59 51.04
C LEU A 1069 -83.90 -7.31 50.15
N ILE A 1070 -84.69 -6.54 49.38
CA ILE A 1070 -85.62 -7.12 48.41
C ILE A 1070 -84.91 -7.97 47.37
N LEU A 1071 -83.71 -7.58 46.93
CA LEU A 1071 -82.94 -8.34 45.96
C LEU A 1071 -82.52 -9.72 46.51
N LEU A 1072 -82.07 -9.78 47.77
CA LEU A 1072 -81.73 -11.04 48.44
C LEU A 1072 -82.95 -11.96 48.53
N VAL A 1073 -84.09 -11.40 48.92
CA VAL A 1073 -85.35 -12.12 49.10
C VAL A 1073 -85.93 -12.59 47.76
N GLU A 1074 -85.87 -11.76 46.72
CA GLU A 1074 -86.27 -12.10 45.35
C GLU A 1074 -85.46 -13.23 44.72
N GLN A 1075 -84.19 -13.39 45.09
CA GLN A 1075 -83.40 -14.52 44.61
C GLN A 1075 -83.67 -15.84 45.33
N ASN A 1076 -84.22 -15.76 46.54
CA ASN A 1076 -84.39 -16.89 47.46
C ASN A 1076 -85.86 -17.07 47.87
N VAL A 1077 -86.81 -16.72 46.98
CA VAL A 1077 -88.26 -16.70 47.27
C VAL A 1077 -88.77 -17.96 47.96
N ASN A 1078 -88.40 -19.14 47.46
CA ASN A 1078 -88.90 -20.41 48.00
C ASN A 1078 -88.39 -20.67 49.43
N ASP A 1079 -87.14 -20.33 49.71
CA ASP A 1079 -86.53 -20.54 51.01
C ASP A 1079 -87.02 -19.48 52.01
N PHE A 1080 -87.15 -18.22 51.57
CA PHE A 1080 -87.76 -17.14 52.34
C PHE A 1080 -89.17 -17.49 52.82
N ILE A 1081 -90.02 -18.05 51.94
CA ILE A 1081 -91.40 -18.37 52.29
C ILE A 1081 -91.48 -19.56 53.25
N LYS A 1082 -90.63 -20.57 53.08
CA LYS A 1082 -90.61 -21.74 53.97
C LYS A 1082 -90.29 -21.37 55.41
N SER A 1083 -89.43 -20.37 55.62
CA SER A 1083 -88.98 -19.94 56.94
C SER A 1083 -89.36 -18.48 57.22
N ILE A 1084 -90.52 -18.02 56.71
CA ILE A 1084 -90.94 -16.63 56.83
C ILE A 1084 -91.06 -16.14 58.28
N GLU A 1085 -91.43 -17.04 59.19
CA GLU A 1085 -91.57 -16.75 60.63
C GLU A 1085 -90.22 -16.43 61.30
N GLU A 1086 -89.10 -16.77 60.66
CA GLU A 1086 -87.74 -16.51 61.16
C GLU A 1086 -87.24 -15.09 60.80
N TYR A 1087 -87.92 -14.38 59.89
CA TYR A 1087 -87.50 -13.07 59.39
C TYR A 1087 -88.41 -11.93 59.88
N THR A 1088 -87.82 -10.79 60.21
CA THR A 1088 -88.58 -9.59 60.59
C THR A 1088 -89.20 -8.93 59.38
N LEU A 1089 -90.53 -8.95 59.30
CA LEU A 1089 -91.29 -8.25 58.27
C LEU A 1089 -91.65 -6.84 58.76
N ASN A 1090 -91.50 -5.85 57.89
CA ASN A 1090 -91.98 -4.49 58.13
C ASN A 1090 -92.85 -4.02 56.95
N SER A 1091 -93.51 -2.88 57.12
CA SER A 1091 -94.48 -2.37 56.14
C SER A 1091 -93.84 -1.99 54.79
N SER A 1092 -92.55 -1.63 54.77
CA SER A 1092 -91.79 -1.34 53.54
C SER A 1092 -91.45 -2.62 52.75
N ILE A 1093 -90.95 -3.66 53.40
CA ILE A 1093 -90.58 -4.93 52.75
C ILE A 1093 -91.81 -5.58 52.10
N ILE A 1094 -92.94 -5.58 52.80
CA ILE A 1094 -94.19 -6.13 52.26
C ILE A 1094 -94.66 -5.32 51.05
N LEU A 1095 -94.53 -3.99 51.08
CA LEU A 1095 -94.84 -3.14 49.93
C LEU A 1095 -93.96 -3.47 48.73
N GLU A 1096 -92.66 -3.69 48.94
CA GLU A 1096 -91.72 -4.09 47.89
C GLU A 1096 -92.03 -5.48 47.34
N ILE A 1097 -92.34 -6.46 48.19
CA ILE A 1097 -92.79 -7.80 47.78
C ILE A 1097 -94.08 -7.74 46.95
N LEU A 1098 -95.06 -6.91 47.34
CA LEU A 1098 -96.29 -6.73 46.58
C LEU A 1098 -96.05 -6.11 45.20
N ASN A 1099 -95.08 -5.19 45.10
CA ASN A 1099 -94.66 -4.57 43.84
C ASN A 1099 -93.75 -5.48 43.00
N SER A 1100 -93.08 -6.46 43.60
CA SER A 1100 -92.20 -7.40 42.91
C SER A 1100 -92.94 -8.20 41.84
N LYS A 1101 -92.28 -8.41 40.70
CA LYS A 1101 -92.77 -9.30 39.63
C LYS A 1101 -92.34 -10.75 39.81
N ILE A 1102 -91.41 -11.03 40.73
CA ILE A 1102 -90.82 -12.35 40.93
C ILE A 1102 -91.72 -13.21 41.82
N PHE A 1103 -92.30 -12.63 42.88
CA PHE A 1103 -93.27 -13.31 43.72
C PHE A 1103 -94.56 -13.58 42.95
N ASN A 1104 -95.00 -14.84 42.92
CA ASN A 1104 -96.28 -15.20 42.34
C ASN A 1104 -97.44 -14.87 43.29
N THR A 1105 -98.67 -14.91 42.79
CA THR A 1105 -99.86 -14.55 43.58
C THR A 1105 -100.03 -15.40 44.84
N SER A 1106 -99.81 -16.72 44.76
CA SER A 1106 -99.95 -17.62 45.92
C SER A 1106 -98.93 -17.33 47.02
N GLN A 1107 -97.71 -16.96 46.63
CA GLN A 1107 -96.63 -16.59 47.53
C GLN A 1107 -96.89 -15.23 48.20
N LYS A 1108 -97.38 -14.24 47.46
CA LYS A 1108 -97.80 -12.96 48.04
C LYS A 1108 -98.91 -13.14 49.06
N LEU A 1109 -99.90 -14.00 48.76
CA LEU A 1109 -100.98 -14.32 49.69
C LEU A 1109 -100.47 -14.99 50.96
N SER A 1110 -99.55 -15.97 50.87
CA SER A 1110 -99.00 -16.62 52.06
C SER A 1110 -98.24 -15.64 52.96
N ILE A 1111 -97.49 -14.69 52.38
CA ILE A 1111 -96.75 -13.66 53.12
C ILE A 1111 -97.71 -12.70 53.84
N ILE A 1112 -98.79 -12.29 53.17
CA ILE A 1112 -99.83 -11.45 53.81
C ILE A 1112 -100.46 -12.21 54.98
N GLU A 1113 -100.84 -13.48 54.78
CA GLU A 1113 -101.51 -14.29 55.82
C GLU A 1113 -100.61 -14.59 57.02
N SER A 1114 -99.29 -14.62 56.85
CA SER A 1114 -98.31 -14.80 57.94
C SER A 1114 -97.91 -13.49 58.63
N THR A 1115 -98.37 -12.33 58.13
CA THR A 1115 -98.05 -11.02 58.71
C THR A 1115 -99.12 -10.59 59.70
N THR A 1116 -98.73 -9.94 60.80
CA THR A 1116 -99.68 -9.33 61.74
C THR A 1116 -100.37 -8.09 61.16
N ASP A 1117 -101.64 -7.91 61.52
CA ASP A 1117 -102.43 -6.76 61.07
C ASP A 1117 -101.77 -5.40 61.39
N THR A 1118 -101.03 -5.31 62.49
CA THR A 1118 -100.33 -4.09 62.89
C THR A 1118 -99.34 -3.63 61.83
N ILE A 1119 -98.59 -4.56 61.21
CA ILE A 1119 -97.62 -4.25 60.16
C ILE A 1119 -98.33 -3.92 58.84
N LEU A 1120 -99.43 -4.62 58.54
CA LEU A 1120 -100.20 -4.40 57.31
C LEU A 1120 -100.93 -3.04 57.28
N ILE A 1121 -101.29 -2.51 58.45
CA ILE A 1121 -101.98 -1.23 58.62
C ILE A 1121 -101.02 -0.04 58.75
N ASP A 1122 -99.77 -0.29 59.15
CA ASP A 1122 -98.77 0.72 59.50
C ASP A 1122 -98.52 1.76 58.40
N ASN A 1123 -98.59 1.36 57.12
CA ASN A 1123 -98.28 2.24 55.98
C ASN A 1123 -99.47 2.41 55.03
N LYS A 1124 -99.89 3.66 54.80
CA LYS A 1124 -101.00 3.98 53.88
C LYS A 1124 -100.76 3.52 52.43
N LYS A 1125 -99.52 3.58 51.94
CA LYS A 1125 -99.19 3.09 50.58
C LYS A 1125 -99.33 1.58 50.51
N LEU A 1126 -98.91 0.86 51.55
CA LEU A 1126 -99.10 -0.58 51.68
C LEU A 1126 -100.59 -0.92 51.69
N LEU A 1127 -101.39 -0.24 52.51
CA LEU A 1127 -102.85 -0.46 52.56
C LEU A 1127 -103.53 -0.27 51.21
N ILE A 1128 -103.17 0.79 50.46
CA ILE A 1128 -103.71 1.01 49.12
C ILE A 1128 -103.32 -0.16 48.21
N LYS A 1129 -102.05 -0.55 48.19
CA LYS A 1129 -101.57 -1.62 47.31
C LYS A 1129 -102.14 -2.99 47.68
N LEU A 1130 -102.25 -3.27 48.97
CA LEU A 1130 -102.87 -4.46 49.53
C LEU A 1130 -104.36 -4.49 49.18
N SER A 1131 -105.07 -3.35 49.28
CA SER A 1131 -106.47 -3.24 48.89
C SER A 1131 -106.68 -3.55 47.41
N GLU A 1132 -105.81 -3.05 46.52
CA GLU A 1132 -105.84 -3.35 45.08
C GLU A 1132 -105.55 -4.83 44.80
N PHE A 1133 -104.55 -5.40 45.49
CA PHE A 1133 -104.20 -6.81 45.34
C PHE A 1133 -105.33 -7.73 45.78
N LEU A 1134 -106.05 -7.38 46.86
CA LEU A 1134 -107.15 -8.17 47.43
C LEU A 1134 -108.50 -8.05 46.70
N LEU A 1135 -108.61 -7.18 45.69
CA LEU A 1135 -109.81 -7.11 44.84
C LEU A 1135 -110.01 -8.41 44.04
N ASN A 1136 -108.90 -8.95 43.53
CA ASN A 1136 -108.89 -10.13 42.68
C ASN A 1136 -108.35 -11.38 43.38
N ASN A 1137 -107.77 -11.24 44.56
CA ASN A 1137 -107.15 -12.32 45.32
C ASN A 1137 -107.72 -12.33 46.76
N ARG A 1138 -108.18 -13.47 47.25
CA ARG A 1138 -108.78 -13.55 48.60
C ARG A 1138 -107.83 -14.23 49.58
N ILE A 1139 -107.70 -13.66 50.77
CA ILE A 1139 -107.05 -14.30 51.92
C ILE A 1139 -108.10 -15.04 52.76
N ASN A 1140 -107.71 -16.17 53.36
CA ASN A 1140 -108.62 -17.06 54.09
C ASN A 1140 -109.01 -16.51 55.46
N LYS A 1141 -108.09 -15.77 56.10
CA LYS A 1141 -108.30 -15.15 57.43
C LYS A 1141 -107.97 -13.68 57.33
N ILE A 1142 -108.99 -12.84 57.35
CA ILE A 1142 -108.85 -11.39 57.47
C ILE A 1142 -109.45 -10.97 58.81
N SER A 1143 -108.80 -10.10 59.57
CA SER A 1143 -109.42 -9.57 60.78
C SER A 1143 -110.40 -8.46 60.43
N PHE A 1144 -111.36 -8.23 61.32
CA PHE A 1144 -112.29 -7.12 61.16
C PHE A 1144 -111.56 -5.77 61.11
N VAL A 1145 -110.50 -5.59 61.92
CA VAL A 1145 -109.71 -4.35 61.98
C VAL A 1145 -109.00 -4.09 60.64
N LEU A 1146 -108.29 -5.09 60.11
CA LEU A 1146 -107.59 -4.97 58.82
C LEU A 1146 -108.54 -4.70 57.66
N LEU A 1147 -109.66 -5.44 57.58
CA LEU A 1147 -110.67 -5.23 56.55
C LEU A 1147 -111.28 -3.83 56.61
N THR A 1148 -111.51 -3.34 57.83
CA THR A 1148 -112.08 -2.01 58.08
C THR A 1148 -111.12 -0.90 57.64
N GLU A 1149 -109.82 -1.04 57.90
CA GLU A 1149 -108.78 -0.11 57.45
C GLU A 1149 -108.54 -0.16 55.94
N LEU A 1150 -108.58 -1.36 55.34
CA LEU A 1150 -108.48 -1.54 53.88
C LEU A 1150 -109.63 -0.83 53.15
N ILE A 1151 -110.86 -0.97 53.64
CA ILE A 1151 -112.02 -0.30 53.05
C ILE A 1151 -111.92 1.21 53.25
N SER A 1152 -111.55 1.69 54.44
CA SER A 1152 -111.37 3.13 54.70
C SER A 1152 -110.34 3.79 53.80
N ASN A 1153 -109.22 3.11 53.54
CA ASN A 1153 -108.08 3.68 52.80
C ASN A 1153 -108.06 3.31 51.31
N SER A 1154 -108.97 2.47 50.84
CA SER A 1154 -109.04 2.11 49.41
C SER A 1154 -109.31 3.32 48.50
N SER A 1155 -108.72 3.29 47.31
CA SER A 1155 -108.57 4.45 46.43
C SER A 1155 -109.84 4.93 45.73
N THR A 1156 -110.86 4.06 45.57
CA THR A 1156 -112.10 4.40 44.86
C THR A 1156 -113.32 3.80 45.55
N LEU A 1157 -114.48 4.44 45.36
CA LEU A 1157 -115.78 3.89 45.79
C LEU A 1157 -116.00 2.47 45.26
N LYS A 1158 -115.58 2.20 44.01
CA LYS A 1158 -115.62 0.87 43.41
C LYS A 1158 -114.85 -0.16 44.25
N HIS A 1159 -113.61 0.16 44.64
CA HIS A 1159 -112.79 -0.75 45.44
C HIS A 1159 -113.39 -1.00 46.83
N LYS A 1160 -113.93 0.04 47.48
CA LYS A 1160 -114.65 -0.09 48.77
C LYS A 1160 -115.78 -1.12 48.66
N VAL A 1161 -116.60 -0.99 47.63
CA VAL A 1161 -117.78 -1.85 47.42
C VAL A 1161 -117.36 -3.28 47.03
N GLU A 1162 -116.39 -3.44 46.14
CA GLU A 1162 -115.91 -4.76 45.72
C GLU A 1162 -115.21 -5.53 46.85
N LEU A 1163 -114.38 -4.88 47.68
CA LEU A 1163 -113.80 -5.51 48.87
C LEU A 1163 -114.89 -5.92 49.87
N THR A 1164 -115.89 -5.05 50.08
CA THR A 1164 -117.04 -5.35 50.94
C THR A 1164 -117.82 -6.55 50.42
N ASN A 1165 -118.04 -6.65 49.11
CA ASN A 1165 -118.67 -7.80 48.48
C ASN A 1165 -117.85 -9.08 48.63
N ASN A 1166 -116.52 -8.98 48.46
CA ASN A 1166 -115.62 -10.13 48.52
C ASN A 1166 -115.61 -10.80 49.89
N TYR A 1167 -115.72 -10.01 50.96
CA TYR A 1167 -115.73 -10.49 52.35
C TYR A 1167 -117.11 -10.35 53.00
N PHE A 1168 -118.19 -10.23 52.22
CA PHE A 1168 -119.51 -9.88 52.73
C PHE A 1168 -120.02 -10.84 53.81
N THR A 1169 -119.85 -12.15 53.61
CA THR A 1169 -120.27 -13.18 54.59
C THR A 1169 -119.53 -13.05 55.92
N PHE A 1170 -118.25 -12.70 55.89
CA PHE A 1170 -117.46 -12.44 57.09
C PHE A 1170 -117.91 -11.15 57.79
N ILE A 1171 -118.13 -10.08 57.02
CA ILE A 1171 -118.60 -8.77 57.50
C ILE A 1171 -119.98 -8.90 58.17
N GLU A 1172 -120.90 -9.62 57.53
CA GLU A 1172 -122.25 -9.85 58.03
C GLU A 1172 -122.27 -10.50 59.41
N ASN A 1173 -121.45 -11.54 59.60
CA ASN A 1173 -121.41 -12.29 60.85
C ASN A 1173 -120.77 -11.52 62.02
N ILE A 1174 -120.01 -10.46 61.75
CA ILE A 1174 -119.28 -9.71 62.77
C ILE A 1174 -119.93 -8.36 63.05
N ASN A 1175 -119.89 -7.43 62.09
CA ASN A 1175 -120.44 -6.09 62.25
C ASN A 1175 -120.64 -5.44 60.87
N LEU A 1176 -121.77 -5.77 60.25
CA LEU A 1176 -122.17 -5.22 58.96
C LEU A 1176 -122.29 -3.69 58.98
N ILE A 1177 -122.80 -3.13 60.08
CA ILE A 1177 -123.09 -1.71 60.22
C ILE A 1177 -121.81 -0.88 60.13
N ALA A 1178 -120.77 -1.25 60.89
CA ALA A 1178 -119.52 -0.51 60.94
C ALA A 1178 -118.77 -0.46 59.59
N ILE A 1179 -118.93 -1.48 58.73
CA ILE A 1179 -118.36 -1.47 57.37
C ILE A 1179 -119.21 -0.62 56.43
N ILE A 1180 -120.54 -0.78 56.45
CA ILE A 1180 -121.43 -0.01 55.59
C ILE A 1180 -121.36 1.49 55.88
N GLU A 1181 -121.12 1.89 57.14
CA GLU A 1181 -120.87 3.27 57.54
C GLU A 1181 -119.69 3.90 56.79
N LYS A 1182 -118.67 3.11 56.46
CA LYS A 1182 -117.46 3.56 55.77
C LYS A 1182 -117.60 3.66 54.24
N ILE A 1183 -118.76 3.27 53.69
CA ILE A 1183 -119.07 3.35 52.25
C ILE A 1183 -120.06 4.49 52.02
N GLU A 1184 -119.58 5.61 51.49
CA GLU A 1184 -120.28 6.91 51.41
C GLU A 1184 -121.77 6.85 51.07
N GLU A 1185 -122.15 6.34 49.90
CA GLU A 1185 -123.57 6.34 49.50
C GLU A 1185 -124.39 5.26 50.24
N PHE A 1186 -123.76 4.17 50.67
CA PHE A 1186 -124.46 3.09 51.39
C PHE A 1186 -124.63 3.39 52.88
N SER A 1187 -123.77 4.20 53.49
CA SER A 1187 -123.88 4.61 54.90
C SER A 1187 -125.17 5.39 55.19
N LYS A 1188 -125.70 6.09 54.18
CA LYS A 1188 -127.01 6.77 54.24
C LYS A 1188 -128.17 5.81 54.55
N LEU A 1189 -128.05 4.51 54.27
CA LEU A 1189 -129.04 3.49 54.66
C LEU A 1189 -129.19 3.40 56.19
N LEU A 1190 -128.07 3.53 56.93
CA LEU A 1190 -128.04 3.48 58.40
C LEU A 1190 -128.73 4.70 59.03
N LEU A 1191 -128.77 5.83 58.31
CA LEU A 1191 -129.48 7.04 58.71
C LEU A 1191 -130.97 7.02 58.37
N GLY A 1192 -131.49 5.89 57.87
CA GLY A 1192 -132.88 5.77 57.41
C GLY A 1192 -133.19 6.55 56.12
N LYS A 1193 -132.17 7.02 55.38
CA LYS A 1193 -132.35 7.76 54.13
C LYS A 1193 -132.47 6.81 52.94
N HIS A 1194 -132.94 7.33 51.81
CA HIS A 1194 -133.06 6.60 50.54
C HIS A 1194 -131.90 6.95 49.59
N PRO A 1195 -130.70 6.36 49.74
CA PRO A 1195 -129.58 6.67 48.86
C PRO A 1195 -129.83 6.18 47.43
N LYS A 1196 -129.27 6.93 46.48
CA LYS A 1196 -129.24 6.58 45.07
C LYS A 1196 -127.82 6.20 44.72
N VAL A 1197 -127.60 4.92 44.46
CA VAL A 1197 -126.30 4.40 44.04
C VAL A 1197 -126.33 4.08 42.55
N ASP A 1198 -125.21 4.27 41.87
CA ASP A 1198 -125.12 3.93 40.45
C ASP A 1198 -125.36 2.44 40.22
N ASN A 1199 -126.07 2.12 39.16
CA ASN A 1199 -126.50 0.77 38.80
C ASN A 1199 -125.36 -0.03 38.14
N THR A 1200 -124.26 -0.19 38.86
CA THR A 1200 -123.09 -0.98 38.44
C THR A 1200 -123.18 -2.41 38.95
N VAL A 1201 -122.45 -3.34 38.33
CA VAL A 1201 -122.43 -4.76 38.72
C VAL A 1201 -122.03 -4.94 40.19
N TYR A 1202 -120.98 -4.23 40.63
CA TYR A 1202 -120.50 -4.31 42.01
C TYR A 1202 -121.50 -3.69 43.02
N ASN A 1203 -122.16 -2.58 42.68
CA ASN A 1203 -123.20 -2.02 43.53
C ASN A 1203 -124.42 -2.94 43.59
N GLN A 1204 -124.85 -3.53 42.48
CA GLN A 1204 -125.94 -4.52 42.46
C GLN A 1204 -125.62 -5.72 43.34
N GLN A 1205 -124.39 -6.23 43.30
CA GLN A 1205 -123.98 -7.33 44.15
C GLN A 1205 -124.05 -6.96 45.63
N LEU A 1206 -123.60 -5.76 46.01
CA LEU A 1206 -123.70 -5.30 47.40
C LEU A 1206 -125.15 -5.05 47.81
N ILE A 1207 -125.97 -4.47 46.93
CA ILE A 1207 -127.40 -4.29 47.14
C ILE A 1207 -128.08 -5.64 47.40
N ASN A 1208 -127.83 -6.64 46.56
CA ASN A 1208 -128.40 -7.98 46.71
C ASN A 1208 -127.95 -8.63 48.02
N ASN A 1209 -126.68 -8.47 48.38
CA ASN A 1209 -126.14 -8.97 49.65
C ASN A 1209 -126.80 -8.31 50.88
N LEU A 1210 -127.15 -7.03 50.77
CA LEU A 1210 -127.82 -6.22 51.80
C LEU A 1210 -129.36 -6.33 51.77
N GLU A 1211 -129.94 -6.87 50.71
CA GLU A 1211 -131.38 -7.05 50.53
C GLU A 1211 -131.91 -8.07 51.52
N GLY A 1212 -132.98 -7.71 52.25
CA GLY A 1212 -133.49 -8.50 53.36
C GLY A 1212 -132.75 -8.31 54.69
N LYS A 1213 -131.67 -7.53 54.71
CA LYS A 1213 -130.90 -7.20 55.94
C LYS A 1213 -130.98 -5.72 56.28
N LEU A 1214 -130.40 -4.86 55.44
CA LEU A 1214 -130.44 -3.41 55.58
C LEU A 1214 -131.34 -2.74 54.53
N ILE A 1215 -131.66 -3.43 53.43
CA ILE A 1215 -132.48 -2.91 52.33
C ILE A 1215 -133.80 -3.70 52.29
N SER A 1216 -134.91 -3.00 52.45
CA SER A 1216 -136.27 -3.57 52.38
C SER A 1216 -136.81 -3.63 50.95
N LYS A 1217 -136.45 -2.63 50.13
CA LYS A 1217 -136.89 -2.53 48.75
C LYS A 1217 -135.85 -1.74 47.96
N LYS A 1218 -135.69 -2.09 46.68
CA LYS A 1218 -134.89 -1.31 45.73
C LYS A 1218 -135.76 -0.87 44.55
N LYS A 1219 -135.52 0.35 44.06
CA LYS A 1219 -136.24 0.91 42.91
C LYS A 1219 -135.23 1.50 41.94
N ALA A 1220 -135.18 0.94 40.73
CA ALA A 1220 -134.37 1.53 39.68
C ALA A 1220 -134.96 2.89 39.23
N SER A 1221 -134.07 3.85 38.94
CA SER A 1221 -134.44 5.12 38.32
C SER A 1221 -135.01 4.89 36.92
N LYS A 1222 -135.79 5.85 36.40
CA LYS A 1222 -136.46 5.70 35.09
C LYS A 1222 -135.50 5.43 33.93
N ASP A 1223 -134.25 5.88 34.03
CA ASP A 1223 -133.18 5.68 33.05
C ASP A 1223 -132.28 4.46 33.35
N ASN A 1224 -132.63 3.67 34.38
CA ASN A 1224 -131.89 2.50 34.85
C ASN A 1224 -130.43 2.77 35.27
N LYS A 1225 -130.00 4.03 35.40
CA LYS A 1225 -128.63 4.40 35.75
C LYS A 1225 -128.36 4.39 37.24
N GLN A 1226 -129.37 4.57 38.08
CA GLN A 1226 -129.25 4.56 39.53
C GLN A 1226 -130.30 3.66 40.16
N ILE A 1227 -129.98 3.10 41.30
CA ILE A 1227 -130.90 2.33 42.13
C ILE A 1227 -131.10 3.12 43.42
N GLU A 1228 -132.33 3.54 43.66
CA GLU A 1228 -132.76 4.12 44.92
C GLU A 1228 -133.07 2.98 45.90
N LEU A 1229 -132.40 3.00 47.05
CA LEU A 1229 -132.46 1.95 48.05
C LEU A 1229 -133.33 2.39 49.22
N PHE A 1230 -134.22 1.51 49.68
CA PHE A 1230 -135.12 1.78 50.79
C PHE A 1230 -134.69 0.94 51.99
N PRO A 1231 -134.31 1.55 53.13
CA PRO A 1231 -133.95 0.79 54.33
C PRO A 1231 -135.21 0.18 54.99
N PHE A 1232 -135.03 -0.77 55.90
CA PHE A 1232 -136.13 -1.25 56.75
C PHE A 1232 -136.54 -0.15 57.75
N ILE A 1233 -137.80 0.29 57.67
CA ILE A 1233 -138.36 1.26 58.62
C ILE A 1233 -138.59 0.51 59.93
N ASN A 1234 -137.73 0.79 60.91
CA ASN A 1234 -137.53 0.13 62.22
C ASN A 1234 -136.48 -1.00 62.25
N SER A 1235 -135.22 -0.61 62.18
CA SER A 1235 -134.15 -1.24 62.95
C SER A 1235 -133.39 -0.17 63.73
N ARG A 1236 -133.86 0.15 64.94
CA ARG A 1236 -132.90 0.37 66.03
C ARG A 1236 -132.35 -1.02 66.35
N ILE A 1237 -131.13 -1.31 65.89
CA ILE A 1237 -130.09 -2.12 66.54
C ILE A 1237 -128.78 -1.73 65.85
#